data_AF-A0A5T2BZ17-F1
#
_entry.id   AF-A0A5T2BZ17-F1
#
_cell.length_a   1.000
_cell.length_b   1.000
_cell.length_c   1.000
_cell.angle_alpha   90.00
_cell.angle_beta   90.00
_cell.angle_gamma   90.00
#
_symmetry.space_group_name_H-M   'P 1'
#
loop_
_entity.id
_entity.type
_entity.pdbx_description
1 polymer ?
#
loop_
_entity_poly.entity_id
_entity_poly.type
_entity_poly.pdbx_seq_one_letter_code
_entity_poly.pdbx_strand_id
1 'polypeptide(L)'
;MLNKELELFKKNLNTYAQNYRKFFLKQGSFSLYHSKNMDNFLKKTYDIVLKECFENFLPTSDNIPFCVLASKGYAKNNLCANESVSLIFVYKDIKAYHLKPMIKAFIEILNDVHLQIDYVVLELNGLYNASNELKTTIIGARFICGSKILFKSVKEKFDSILHANKNEFAQILLANFKDFNLPFIKQEFNIKKDFGGLDHLRALESLLTLFKNSPKNYALNFMDEKNVSELRLAADFLLSLKSAINLQSNKDQDEFLFSNIHEIAELMYRKGKKNLDAEKILVQKALQSMHTIGFYTHFLAYKIQNELQNIAQKQYRFKNLAEALTFLLGLKDQDIAFDLDLVFALKNLSYEKKDLEKALALFEKIFYKRHSFCILKLLLDSGILKELCKPFGMVRFLSDEEGDYSFDEQAFLLLKEFEKYEDELESLKNLNTDEKMILKLVILLSAINNENEISLASIYRAYCIKFNLKNDVFELGLRIFKNHNALKELAEKEDVYNPIIICALLSKVENLKTLKLLHTLTWLKAKALNRNPFFYKVIDRILENAKQGFDDENLLDETARRVKKELTLKRTKLFLEQNAILQDKITHIKSNLFIIKNTFEDIVEIARFAKENDFKFWFSNSTNLSLQIVAFKDFKIEIVLTALA
;
A
#
# COMPACT_ATOMS: atom_id res chain seq x y z
N MET A 1 -50.62 -13.54 -21.24
CA MET A 1 -49.56 -14.51 -20.91
C MET A 1 -48.21 -13.80 -20.77
N LEU A 2 -47.87 -12.91 -21.70
CA LEU A 2 -46.65 -12.09 -21.71
C LEU A 2 -46.40 -11.29 -20.41
N ASN A 3 -47.40 -10.59 -19.87
CA ASN A 3 -47.26 -9.85 -18.58
C ASN A 3 -46.88 -10.76 -17.40
N LYS A 4 -47.38 -12.00 -17.35
CA LYS A 4 -47.01 -12.95 -16.28
C LYS A 4 -45.57 -13.45 -16.43
N GLU A 5 -45.11 -13.63 -17.67
CA GLU A 5 -43.74 -14.05 -17.97
C GLU A 5 -42.73 -12.92 -17.66
N LEU A 6 -43.07 -11.68 -18.01
CA LEU A 6 -42.30 -10.49 -17.65
C LEU A 6 -42.22 -10.32 -16.13
N GLU A 7 -43.34 -10.38 -15.40
CA GLU A 7 -43.35 -10.31 -13.93
C GLU A 7 -42.49 -11.40 -13.27
N LEU A 8 -42.57 -12.64 -13.79
CA LEU A 8 -41.74 -13.74 -13.31
C LEU A 8 -40.25 -13.50 -13.60
N PHE A 9 -39.91 -12.94 -14.75
CA PHE A 9 -38.54 -12.53 -15.08
C PHE A 9 -38.04 -11.47 -14.11
N LYS A 10 -38.81 -10.38 -13.89
CA LYS A 10 -38.47 -9.30 -12.95
C LYS A 10 -38.21 -9.86 -11.55
N LYS A 11 -39.10 -10.73 -11.06
CA LYS A 11 -38.95 -11.40 -9.76
C LYS A 11 -37.69 -12.25 -9.68
N ASN A 12 -37.38 -13.03 -10.71
CA ASN A 12 -36.21 -13.92 -10.73
C ASN A 12 -34.90 -13.13 -10.74
N LEU A 13 -34.80 -12.05 -11.53
CA LEU A 13 -33.60 -11.22 -11.58
C LEU A 13 -33.40 -10.47 -10.26
N ASN A 14 -34.46 -9.90 -9.68
CA ASN A 14 -34.41 -9.25 -8.37
C ASN A 14 -34.00 -10.23 -7.26
N THR A 15 -34.56 -11.45 -7.27
CA THR A 15 -34.17 -12.51 -6.33
C THR A 15 -32.71 -12.90 -6.52
N TYR A 16 -32.22 -12.95 -7.76
CA TYR A 16 -30.82 -13.23 -8.06
C TYR A 16 -29.88 -12.13 -7.52
N ALA A 17 -30.23 -10.86 -7.75
CA ALA A 17 -29.51 -9.68 -7.25
C ALA A 17 -29.41 -9.67 -5.71
N GLN A 18 -30.53 -9.91 -5.01
CA GLN A 18 -30.57 -10.00 -3.56
C GLN A 18 -29.69 -11.13 -3.00
N ASN A 19 -29.38 -12.14 -3.80
CA ASN A 19 -28.56 -13.28 -3.41
C ASN A 19 -27.10 -13.18 -3.87
N TYR A 20 -26.62 -12.05 -4.41
CA TYR A 20 -25.22 -11.93 -4.85
C TYR A 20 -24.23 -12.27 -3.75
N ARG A 21 -24.42 -11.79 -2.52
CA ARG A 21 -23.56 -12.13 -1.37
C ARG A 21 -23.49 -13.64 -1.14
N LYS A 22 -24.64 -14.33 -1.19
CA LYS A 22 -24.69 -15.80 -1.03
C LYS A 22 -23.95 -16.52 -2.16
N PHE A 23 -24.08 -16.06 -3.40
CA PHE A 23 -23.39 -16.65 -4.54
C PHE A 23 -21.88 -16.37 -4.53
N PHE A 24 -21.47 -15.13 -4.27
CA PHE A 24 -20.08 -14.71 -4.11
C PHE A 24 -19.36 -15.64 -3.14
N LEU A 25 -19.97 -15.85 -1.98
CA LEU A 25 -19.38 -16.66 -0.96
C LEU A 25 -19.32 -18.16 -1.31
N LYS A 26 -20.26 -18.68 -2.10
CA LYS A 26 -20.34 -20.11 -2.49
C LYS A 26 -19.40 -20.48 -3.65
N GLN A 27 -19.12 -19.55 -4.55
CA GLN A 27 -18.41 -19.81 -5.80
C GLN A 27 -16.92 -19.46 -5.69
N GLY A 28 -16.05 -20.31 -6.22
CA GLY A 28 -14.61 -20.02 -6.27
C GLY A 28 -14.24 -18.90 -7.26
N SER A 29 -14.97 -18.80 -8.38
CA SER A 29 -14.85 -17.71 -9.35
C SER A 29 -16.23 -17.06 -9.54
N PHE A 30 -16.49 -16.03 -8.74
CA PHE A 30 -17.78 -15.34 -8.77
C PHE A 30 -18.03 -14.67 -10.12
N SER A 31 -17.05 -13.95 -10.69
CA SER A 31 -17.24 -13.20 -11.94
C SER A 31 -17.63 -14.09 -13.13
N LEU A 32 -17.00 -15.27 -13.24
CA LEU A 32 -17.35 -16.24 -14.28
C LEU A 32 -18.78 -16.77 -14.10
N TYR A 33 -19.13 -17.15 -12.87
CA TYR A 33 -20.47 -17.62 -12.52
C TYR A 33 -21.51 -16.53 -12.78
N HIS A 34 -21.23 -15.30 -12.36
CA HIS A 34 -22.10 -14.15 -12.48
C HIS A 34 -22.36 -13.81 -13.95
N SER A 35 -21.30 -13.75 -14.75
CA SER A 35 -21.38 -13.50 -16.21
C SER A 35 -22.26 -14.52 -16.92
N LYS A 36 -22.10 -15.82 -16.61
CA LYS A 36 -22.91 -16.89 -17.23
C LYS A 36 -24.38 -16.83 -16.84
N ASN A 37 -24.70 -16.44 -15.60
CA ASN A 37 -26.09 -16.23 -15.21
C ASN A 37 -26.68 -15.01 -15.90
N MET A 38 -25.90 -13.93 -16.03
CA MET A 38 -26.32 -12.74 -16.76
C MET A 38 -26.62 -13.05 -18.24
N ASP A 39 -25.81 -13.89 -18.89
CA ASP A 39 -26.10 -14.37 -20.25
C ASP A 39 -27.48 -15.03 -20.35
N ASN A 40 -27.87 -15.82 -19.34
CA ASN A 40 -29.16 -16.50 -19.31
C ASN A 40 -30.32 -15.52 -19.13
N PHE A 41 -30.14 -14.47 -18.33
CA PHE A 41 -31.14 -13.41 -18.20
C PHE A 41 -31.30 -12.63 -19.51
N LEU A 42 -30.20 -12.26 -20.17
CA LEU A 42 -30.24 -11.55 -21.46
C LEU A 42 -30.88 -12.39 -22.57
N LYS A 43 -30.64 -13.71 -22.59
CA LYS A 43 -31.34 -14.63 -23.48
C LYS A 43 -32.84 -14.65 -23.23
N LYS A 44 -33.27 -14.70 -21.97
CA LYS A 44 -34.69 -14.65 -21.62
C LYS A 44 -35.33 -13.31 -22.00
N THR A 45 -34.63 -12.20 -21.81
CA THR A 45 -35.08 -10.88 -22.27
C THR A 45 -35.28 -10.88 -23.78
N TYR A 46 -34.34 -11.45 -24.53
CA TYR A 46 -34.46 -11.60 -25.98
C TYR A 46 -35.73 -12.35 -26.37
N ASP A 47 -36.00 -13.49 -25.72
CA ASP A 47 -37.17 -14.31 -25.99
C ASP A 47 -38.49 -13.59 -25.65
N ILE A 48 -38.52 -12.80 -24.58
CA ILE A 48 -39.70 -11.98 -24.19
C ILE A 48 -39.96 -10.91 -25.25
N VAL A 49 -38.94 -10.15 -25.65
CA VAL A 49 -39.05 -9.09 -26.67
C VAL A 49 -39.53 -9.68 -28.00
N LEU A 50 -39.03 -10.85 -28.38
CA LEU A 50 -39.46 -11.54 -29.59
C LEU A 50 -40.94 -11.91 -29.56
N LYS A 51 -41.42 -12.47 -28.44
CA LYS A 51 -42.85 -12.79 -28.28
C LYS A 51 -43.73 -11.54 -28.31
N GLU A 52 -43.25 -10.45 -27.72
CA GLU A 52 -43.95 -9.16 -27.73
C GLU A 52 -44.05 -8.56 -29.13
N CYS A 53 -42.96 -8.57 -29.89
CA CYS A 53 -42.90 -7.92 -31.19
C CYS A 53 -43.58 -8.72 -32.31
N PHE A 54 -43.57 -10.05 -32.25
CA PHE A 54 -44.05 -10.90 -33.34
C PHE A 54 -45.31 -11.71 -33.01
N GLU A 55 -45.69 -11.81 -31.74
CA GLU A 55 -46.86 -12.59 -31.28
C GLU A 55 -46.92 -13.99 -31.91
N ASN A 56 -48.01 -14.31 -32.60
CA ASN A 56 -48.24 -15.60 -33.26
C ASN A 56 -47.43 -15.79 -34.55
N PHE A 57 -46.76 -14.75 -35.04
CA PHE A 57 -46.04 -14.72 -36.32
C PHE A 57 -44.52 -14.76 -36.13
N LEU A 58 -44.03 -15.22 -34.96
CA LEU A 58 -42.61 -15.28 -34.63
C LEU A 58 -41.81 -16.11 -35.67
N PRO A 59 -40.90 -15.49 -36.45
CA PRO A 59 -40.03 -16.25 -37.33
C PRO A 59 -38.92 -16.95 -36.53
N THR A 60 -38.17 -17.84 -37.19
CA THR A 60 -36.97 -18.42 -36.58
C THR A 60 -35.98 -17.32 -36.19
N SER A 61 -35.33 -17.46 -35.04
CA SER A 61 -34.43 -16.44 -34.50
C SER A 61 -33.27 -16.09 -35.44
N ASP A 62 -32.84 -17.03 -36.28
CA ASP A 62 -31.80 -16.81 -37.29
C ASP A 62 -32.26 -15.90 -38.45
N ASN A 63 -33.57 -15.81 -38.71
CA ASN A 63 -34.13 -14.97 -39.77
C ASN A 63 -34.38 -13.52 -39.32
N ILE A 64 -34.28 -13.24 -38.03
CA ILE A 64 -34.40 -11.89 -37.48
C ILE A 64 -33.00 -11.28 -37.49
N PRO A 65 -32.71 -10.25 -38.31
CA PRO A 65 -31.35 -9.77 -38.46
C PRO A 65 -30.96 -8.82 -37.32
N PHE A 66 -30.93 -9.36 -36.11
CA PHE A 66 -30.56 -8.73 -34.87
C PHE A 66 -29.81 -9.72 -33.97
N CYS A 67 -28.73 -9.27 -33.34
CA CYS A 67 -28.00 -10.04 -32.33
C CYS A 67 -27.45 -9.15 -31.21
N VAL A 68 -27.26 -9.75 -30.04
CA VAL A 68 -26.72 -9.11 -28.83
C VAL A 68 -25.36 -9.75 -28.51
N LEU A 69 -24.35 -8.90 -28.36
CA LEU A 69 -22.99 -9.29 -28.02
C LEU A 69 -22.58 -8.67 -26.67
N ALA A 70 -21.70 -9.35 -25.94
CA ALA A 70 -20.99 -8.79 -24.80
C ALA A 70 -19.72 -8.07 -25.28
N SER A 71 -19.35 -6.98 -24.61
CA SER A 71 -18.10 -6.24 -24.83
C SER A 71 -17.31 -6.04 -23.54
N LYS A 72 -16.12 -5.42 -23.64
CA LYS A 72 -15.24 -5.10 -22.50
C LYS A 72 -15.01 -6.33 -21.58
N GLY A 73 -14.92 -6.13 -20.26
CA GLY A 73 -14.70 -7.21 -19.29
C GLY A 73 -15.80 -8.28 -19.31
N TYR A 74 -17.05 -7.93 -19.63
CA TYR A 74 -18.15 -8.90 -19.69
C TYR A 74 -17.96 -9.94 -20.81
N ALA A 75 -17.38 -9.54 -21.95
CA ALA A 75 -17.05 -10.45 -23.04
C ALA A 75 -16.10 -11.58 -22.60
N LYS A 76 -15.24 -11.32 -21.61
CA LYS A 76 -14.27 -12.28 -21.05
C LYS A 76 -14.79 -13.05 -19.83
N ASN A 77 -16.05 -12.82 -19.44
CA ASN A 77 -16.67 -13.33 -18.21
C ASN A 77 -16.09 -12.76 -16.91
N ASN A 78 -15.62 -11.51 -16.96
CA ASN A 78 -15.02 -10.81 -15.82
C ASN A 78 -16.01 -9.82 -15.16
N LEU A 79 -17.33 -10.04 -15.29
CA LEU A 79 -18.34 -9.15 -14.70
C LEU A 79 -18.32 -9.24 -13.16
N CYS A 80 -18.05 -8.12 -12.48
CA CYS A 80 -18.11 -8.04 -11.03
C CYS A 80 -19.54 -7.78 -10.52
N ALA A 81 -19.79 -8.00 -9.23
CA ALA A 81 -21.09 -7.74 -8.63
C ALA A 81 -21.49 -6.26 -8.82
N ASN A 82 -22.75 -5.98 -9.14
CA ASN A 82 -23.27 -4.61 -9.32
C ASN A 82 -22.55 -3.77 -10.40
N GLU A 83 -21.63 -4.36 -11.19
CA GLU A 83 -20.98 -3.67 -12.30
C GLU A 83 -21.93 -3.59 -13.50
N SER A 84 -21.83 -2.50 -14.26
CA SER A 84 -22.65 -2.32 -15.47
C SER A 84 -22.33 -3.37 -16.53
N VAL A 85 -23.38 -3.94 -17.14
CA VAL A 85 -23.26 -4.96 -18.17
C VAL A 85 -23.02 -4.31 -19.54
N SER A 86 -21.81 -4.48 -20.09
CA SER A 86 -21.44 -3.89 -21.39
C SER A 86 -21.95 -4.72 -22.58
N LEU A 87 -22.85 -4.15 -23.38
CA LEU A 87 -23.54 -4.80 -24.49
C LEU A 87 -23.31 -4.10 -25.84
N ILE A 88 -23.36 -4.88 -26.92
CA ILE A 88 -23.40 -4.37 -28.28
C ILE A 88 -24.64 -4.97 -28.96
N PHE A 89 -25.57 -4.11 -29.35
CA PHE A 89 -26.73 -4.45 -30.13
C PHE A 89 -26.41 -4.27 -31.61
N VAL A 90 -26.37 -5.35 -32.39
CA VAL A 90 -26.06 -5.28 -33.82
C VAL A 90 -27.25 -5.72 -34.65
N TYR A 91 -27.64 -4.91 -35.63
CA TYR A 91 -28.76 -5.22 -36.53
C TYR A 91 -28.42 -4.90 -37.99
N LYS A 92 -29.17 -5.49 -38.93
CA LYS A 92 -29.15 -5.10 -40.34
C LYS A 92 -30.52 -4.55 -40.71
N ASP A 93 -30.57 -3.28 -41.11
CA ASP A 93 -31.82 -2.61 -41.43
C ASP A 93 -32.45 -3.25 -42.68
N ILE A 94 -33.64 -3.81 -42.52
CA ILE A 94 -34.42 -4.38 -43.61
C ILE A 94 -35.89 -4.00 -43.44
N LYS A 95 -36.56 -3.69 -44.55
CA LYS A 95 -37.94 -3.17 -44.54
C LYS A 95 -38.96 -4.07 -43.83
N ALA A 96 -38.71 -5.38 -43.80
CA ALA A 96 -39.62 -6.35 -43.20
C ALA A 96 -39.64 -6.33 -41.66
N TYR A 97 -38.65 -5.71 -41.00
CA TYR A 97 -38.51 -5.77 -39.55
C TYR A 97 -38.29 -4.39 -38.91
N HIS A 98 -39.06 -4.09 -37.87
CA HIS A 98 -38.90 -2.87 -37.07
C HIS A 98 -37.91 -3.07 -35.92
N LEU A 99 -36.62 -3.20 -36.24
CA LEU A 99 -35.59 -3.62 -35.27
C LEU A 99 -35.23 -2.54 -34.25
N LYS A 100 -35.30 -1.25 -34.62
CA LYS A 100 -35.02 -0.15 -33.68
C LYS A 100 -35.99 -0.13 -32.49
N PRO A 101 -37.33 -0.20 -32.70
CA PRO A 101 -38.29 -0.41 -31.61
C PRO A 101 -38.02 -1.68 -30.79
N MET A 102 -37.67 -2.80 -31.44
CA MET A 102 -37.36 -4.05 -30.76
C MET A 102 -36.15 -3.90 -29.80
N ILE A 103 -35.07 -3.25 -30.25
CA ILE A 103 -33.90 -2.96 -29.41
C ILE A 103 -34.28 -2.04 -28.26
N LYS A 104 -35.13 -1.04 -28.50
CA LYS A 104 -35.62 -0.13 -27.46
C LYS A 104 -36.41 -0.87 -26.39
N ALA A 105 -37.33 -1.75 -26.78
CA ALA A 105 -38.09 -2.59 -25.85
C ALA A 105 -37.17 -3.51 -25.02
N PHE A 106 -36.13 -4.08 -25.64
CA PHE A 106 -35.13 -4.86 -24.92
C PHE A 106 -34.44 -4.04 -23.82
N ILE A 107 -34.01 -2.81 -24.13
CA ILE A 107 -33.37 -1.89 -23.18
C ILE A 107 -34.35 -1.48 -22.08
N GLU A 108 -35.60 -1.16 -22.43
CA GLU A 108 -36.66 -0.79 -21.47
C GLU A 108 -36.90 -1.92 -20.46
N ILE A 109 -36.99 -3.19 -20.89
CA ILE A 109 -37.16 -4.34 -19.98
C ILE A 109 -35.98 -4.49 -19.00
N LEU A 110 -34.74 -4.23 -19.44
CA LEU A 110 -33.57 -4.31 -18.56
C LEU A 110 -33.53 -3.14 -17.55
N ASN A 111 -33.91 -1.94 -17.98
CA ASN A 111 -33.99 -0.77 -17.11
C ASN A 111 -35.11 -0.91 -16.06
N ASP A 112 -36.24 -1.52 -16.45
CA ASP A 112 -37.38 -1.82 -15.59
C ASP A 112 -37.04 -2.73 -14.40
N VAL A 113 -35.97 -3.53 -14.53
CA VAL A 113 -35.45 -4.39 -13.45
C VAL A 113 -34.21 -3.80 -12.77
N HIS A 114 -33.94 -2.51 -13.01
CA HIS A 114 -32.80 -1.77 -12.49
C HIS A 114 -31.43 -2.40 -12.80
N LEU A 115 -31.34 -3.19 -13.89
CA LEU A 115 -30.06 -3.72 -14.34
C LEU A 115 -29.26 -2.59 -15.01
N GLN A 116 -28.11 -2.25 -14.45
CA GLN A 116 -27.22 -1.26 -15.05
C GLN A 116 -26.59 -1.83 -16.32
N ILE A 117 -26.84 -1.19 -17.46
CA ILE A 117 -26.27 -1.56 -18.75
C ILE A 117 -25.51 -0.39 -19.37
N ASP A 118 -24.36 -0.69 -19.96
CA ASP A 118 -23.62 0.20 -20.85
C ASP A 118 -23.74 -0.41 -22.26
N TYR A 119 -24.27 0.30 -23.24
CA TYR A 119 -24.56 -0.32 -24.53
C TYR A 119 -24.25 0.56 -25.73
N VAL A 120 -23.91 -0.10 -26.84
CA VAL A 120 -23.75 0.51 -28.15
C VAL A 120 -24.73 -0.14 -29.12
N VAL A 121 -25.46 0.67 -29.88
CA VAL A 121 -26.35 0.19 -30.95
C VAL A 121 -25.68 0.44 -32.30
N LEU A 122 -25.50 -0.64 -33.07
CA LEU A 122 -24.78 -0.63 -34.34
C LEU A 122 -25.63 -1.24 -35.44
N GLU A 123 -25.80 -0.49 -36.52
CA GLU A 123 -26.16 -1.10 -37.79
C GLU A 123 -24.92 -1.81 -38.36
N LEU A 124 -25.09 -2.94 -39.03
CA LEU A 124 -24.00 -3.73 -39.63
C LEU A 124 -23.01 -2.87 -40.41
N ASN A 125 -23.47 -1.82 -41.10
CA ASN A 125 -22.64 -0.89 -41.86
C ASN A 125 -22.20 0.39 -41.14
N GLY A 126 -22.73 0.68 -39.96
CA GLY A 126 -22.45 1.93 -39.23
C GLY A 126 -21.04 2.03 -38.64
N LEU A 127 -20.33 0.91 -38.43
CA LEU A 127 -19.05 0.94 -37.71
C LEU A 127 -17.87 1.52 -38.52
N TYR A 128 -17.96 1.59 -39.85
CA TYR A 128 -16.86 2.12 -40.67
C TYR A 128 -16.58 3.60 -40.39
N ASN A 129 -17.64 4.38 -40.17
CA ASN A 129 -17.58 5.81 -39.95
C ASN A 129 -17.56 6.20 -38.46
N ALA A 130 -17.55 5.23 -37.55
CA ALA A 130 -17.52 5.48 -36.11
C ALA A 130 -16.14 5.96 -35.64
N SER A 131 -16.10 6.64 -34.48
CA SER A 131 -14.86 7.02 -33.82
C SER A 131 -14.02 5.78 -33.46
N ASN A 132 -12.71 5.95 -33.34
CA ASN A 132 -11.82 4.84 -32.97
C ASN A 132 -12.12 4.30 -31.57
N GLU A 133 -12.55 5.16 -30.63
CA GLU A 133 -13.03 4.75 -29.32
C GLU A 133 -14.17 3.73 -29.43
N LEU A 134 -15.19 4.01 -30.25
CA LEU A 134 -16.29 3.06 -30.50
C LEU A 134 -15.81 1.80 -31.22
N LYS A 135 -14.86 1.92 -32.16
CA LYS A 135 -14.30 0.75 -32.86
C LYS A 135 -13.52 -0.18 -31.92
N THR A 136 -12.81 0.35 -30.91
CA THR A 136 -12.10 -0.51 -29.95
C THR A 136 -13.05 -1.38 -29.10
N THR A 137 -14.32 -1.00 -28.96
CA THR A 137 -15.31 -1.79 -28.19
C THR A 137 -15.61 -3.16 -28.79
N ILE A 138 -15.33 -3.35 -30.09
CA ILE A 138 -15.56 -4.62 -30.79
C ILE A 138 -14.45 -5.65 -30.49
N ILE A 139 -13.31 -5.21 -29.94
CA ILE A 139 -12.16 -6.08 -29.67
C ILE A 139 -12.59 -7.16 -28.67
N GLY A 140 -12.56 -8.41 -29.14
CA GLY A 140 -12.92 -9.56 -28.31
C GLY A 140 -14.40 -9.67 -27.96
N ALA A 141 -15.28 -8.99 -28.71
CA ALA A 141 -16.73 -9.11 -28.54
C ALA A 141 -17.20 -10.59 -28.59
N ARG A 142 -18.14 -10.94 -27.72
CA ARG A 142 -18.62 -12.32 -27.54
C ARG A 142 -20.12 -12.40 -27.79
N PHE A 143 -20.56 -13.34 -28.64
CA PHE A 143 -21.98 -13.57 -28.89
C PHE A 143 -22.74 -14.04 -27.64
N ILE A 144 -23.92 -13.46 -27.39
CA ILE A 144 -24.84 -13.86 -26.32
C ILE A 144 -26.08 -14.55 -26.91
N CYS A 145 -26.83 -13.84 -27.77
CA CYS A 145 -28.09 -14.30 -28.36
C CYS A 145 -28.44 -13.58 -29.68
N GLY A 146 -29.44 -14.10 -30.39
CA GLY A 146 -29.94 -13.57 -31.67
C GLY A 146 -29.52 -14.38 -32.90
N SER A 147 -29.56 -13.76 -34.09
CA SER A 147 -29.29 -14.44 -35.35
C SER A 147 -27.81 -14.82 -35.50
N LYS A 148 -27.55 -16.13 -35.67
CA LYS A 148 -26.22 -16.66 -35.93
C LYS A 148 -25.74 -16.35 -37.35
N ILE A 149 -26.68 -16.25 -38.30
CA ILE A 149 -26.40 -15.86 -39.69
C ILE A 149 -25.86 -14.43 -39.72
N LEU A 150 -26.53 -13.50 -39.04
CA LEU A 150 -26.03 -12.14 -38.90
C LEU A 150 -24.69 -12.13 -38.16
N PHE A 151 -24.57 -12.86 -37.04
CA PHE A 151 -23.34 -12.88 -36.27
C PHE A 151 -22.12 -13.33 -37.08
N LYS A 152 -22.27 -14.30 -38.00
CA LYS A 152 -21.19 -14.68 -38.92
C LYS A 152 -20.71 -13.49 -39.77
N SER A 153 -21.66 -12.75 -40.34
CA SER A 153 -21.36 -11.54 -41.13
C SER A 153 -20.74 -10.41 -40.29
N VAL A 154 -21.23 -10.23 -39.06
CA VAL A 154 -20.69 -9.26 -38.09
C VAL A 154 -19.24 -9.61 -37.74
N LYS A 155 -18.95 -10.89 -37.51
CA LYS A 155 -17.60 -11.35 -37.17
C LYS A 155 -16.62 -11.10 -38.30
N GLU A 156 -16.95 -11.50 -39.53
CA GLU A 156 -16.10 -11.25 -40.71
C GLU A 156 -15.78 -9.76 -40.87
N LYS A 157 -16.78 -8.91 -40.61
CA LYS A 157 -16.62 -7.47 -40.67
C LYS A 157 -15.77 -6.90 -39.52
N PHE A 158 -16.01 -7.34 -38.29
CA PHE A 158 -15.20 -6.94 -37.15
C PHE A 158 -13.74 -7.33 -37.39
N ASP A 159 -13.48 -8.55 -37.84
CA ASP A 159 -12.13 -9.02 -38.19
C ASP A 159 -11.48 -8.10 -39.24
N SER A 160 -12.20 -7.74 -40.31
CA SER A 160 -11.69 -6.80 -41.32
C SER A 160 -11.34 -5.42 -40.75
N ILE A 161 -12.16 -4.87 -39.85
CA ILE A 161 -11.93 -3.55 -39.23
C ILE A 161 -10.74 -3.62 -38.27
N LEU A 162 -10.66 -4.68 -37.46
CA LEU A 162 -9.54 -4.92 -36.54
C LEU A 162 -8.22 -5.07 -37.28
N HIS A 163 -8.22 -5.76 -38.43
CA HIS A 163 -7.02 -5.89 -39.27
C HIS A 163 -6.60 -4.56 -39.90
N ALA A 164 -7.55 -3.79 -40.44
CA ALA A 164 -7.25 -2.51 -41.10
C ALA A 164 -6.68 -1.45 -40.14
N ASN A 165 -7.13 -1.44 -38.89
CA ASN A 165 -6.77 -0.41 -37.90
C ASN A 165 -5.86 -0.96 -36.78
N LYS A 166 -5.21 -2.12 -37.00
CA LYS A 166 -4.49 -2.87 -35.97
C LYS A 166 -3.47 -2.01 -35.21
N ASN A 167 -2.61 -1.29 -35.94
CA ASN A 167 -1.54 -0.50 -35.32
C ASN A 167 -2.08 0.70 -34.55
N GLU A 168 -3.13 1.35 -35.06
CA GLU A 168 -3.78 2.48 -34.41
C GLU A 168 -4.47 2.06 -33.11
N PHE A 169 -5.24 0.96 -33.14
CA PHE A 169 -5.85 0.40 -31.93
C PHE A 169 -4.80 -0.05 -30.91
N ALA A 170 -3.69 -0.62 -31.37
CA ALA A 170 -2.58 -0.97 -30.49
C ALA A 170 -2.02 0.28 -29.80
N GLN A 171 -1.81 1.39 -30.50
CA GLN A 171 -1.34 2.65 -29.90
C GLN A 171 -2.32 3.21 -28.86
N ILE A 172 -3.63 3.19 -29.14
CA ILE A 172 -4.67 3.62 -28.20
C ILE A 172 -4.64 2.77 -26.93
N LEU A 173 -4.53 1.45 -27.06
CA LEU A 173 -4.47 0.54 -25.92
C LEU A 173 -3.14 0.68 -25.15
N LEU A 174 -2.03 0.88 -25.86
CA LEU A 174 -0.69 1.05 -25.26
C LEU A 174 -0.59 2.34 -24.44
N ALA A 175 -1.40 3.36 -24.73
CA ALA A 175 -1.46 4.61 -23.95
C ALA A 175 -1.87 4.40 -22.48
N ASN A 176 -2.45 3.25 -22.14
CA ASN A 176 -2.75 2.88 -20.76
C ASN A 176 -1.48 2.56 -19.95
N PHE A 177 -0.36 2.21 -20.60
CA PHE A 177 0.90 1.84 -19.94
C PHE A 177 1.87 3.02 -20.05
N LYS A 178 1.94 3.86 -19.00
CA LYS A 178 2.84 5.03 -18.95
C LYS A 178 4.27 4.61 -18.58
N ASP A 179 5.28 5.20 -19.21
CA ASP A 179 6.74 5.10 -18.96
C ASP A 179 7.35 3.70 -18.70
N PHE A 180 6.59 2.61 -18.90
CA PHE A 180 6.95 1.21 -18.61
C PHE A 180 7.74 1.03 -17.31
N ASN A 181 7.38 1.79 -16.27
CA ASN A 181 8.01 1.75 -14.96
C ASN A 181 7.14 1.01 -13.93
N LEU A 182 7.74 0.66 -12.79
CA LEU A 182 7.08 -0.04 -11.69
C LEU A 182 7.02 0.88 -10.46
N PRO A 183 5.98 1.74 -10.35
CA PRO A 183 5.83 2.65 -9.23
C PRO A 183 5.51 1.90 -7.93
N PHE A 184 5.69 2.58 -6.80
CA PHE A 184 5.14 2.15 -5.51
C PHE A 184 3.62 2.31 -5.49
N ILE A 185 2.93 1.43 -4.78
CA ILE A 185 1.47 1.34 -4.80
C ILE A 185 0.93 1.86 -3.47
N LYS A 186 0.06 2.86 -3.53
CA LYS A 186 -0.62 3.35 -2.33
C LYS A 186 -1.52 2.27 -1.73
N GLN A 187 -1.65 2.26 -0.41
CA GLN A 187 -2.45 1.28 0.32
C GLN A 187 -3.95 1.51 0.15
N GLU A 188 -4.36 2.76 0.02
CA GLU A 188 -5.68 3.15 -0.52
C GLU A 188 -5.53 3.46 -2.00
N PHE A 189 -6.37 2.86 -2.83
CA PHE A 189 -6.21 2.90 -4.27
C PHE A 189 -7.53 2.73 -5.00
N ASN A 190 -7.58 3.19 -6.26
CA ASN A 190 -8.64 2.90 -7.20
C ASN A 190 -8.35 1.57 -7.92
N ILE A 191 -9.16 0.55 -7.64
CA ILE A 191 -8.95 -0.83 -8.13
C ILE A 191 -9.02 -0.98 -9.67
N LYS A 192 -9.63 -0.02 -10.37
CA LYS A 192 -9.68 -0.01 -11.84
C LYS A 192 -8.48 0.75 -12.43
N LYS A 193 -8.26 1.98 -11.98
CA LYS A 193 -7.39 2.96 -12.65
C LYS A 193 -5.92 2.95 -12.21
N ASP A 194 -5.65 2.63 -10.94
CA ASP A 194 -4.29 2.72 -10.43
C ASP A 194 -3.38 1.63 -10.99
N PHE A 195 -2.07 1.75 -10.74
CA PHE A 195 -1.07 0.83 -11.26
C PHE A 195 -1.40 -0.63 -10.92
N GLY A 196 -1.50 -1.48 -11.95
CA GLY A 196 -1.90 -2.88 -11.78
C GLY A 196 -3.38 -3.12 -11.52
N GLY A 197 -4.23 -2.10 -11.69
CA GLY A 197 -5.69 -2.21 -11.64
C GLY A 197 -6.31 -2.95 -12.83
N LEU A 198 -7.64 -3.09 -12.78
CA LEU A 198 -8.42 -3.82 -13.78
C LEU A 198 -8.39 -3.21 -15.19
N ASP A 199 -8.17 -1.90 -15.33
CA ASP A 199 -8.11 -1.27 -16.65
C ASP A 199 -6.82 -1.64 -17.40
N HIS A 200 -5.68 -1.77 -16.69
CA HIS A 200 -4.45 -2.33 -17.26
C HIS A 200 -4.66 -3.77 -17.74
N LEU A 201 -5.37 -4.59 -16.95
CA LEU A 201 -5.70 -5.96 -17.33
C LEU A 201 -6.56 -5.99 -18.59
N ARG A 202 -7.63 -5.18 -18.67
CA ARG A 202 -8.54 -5.11 -19.81
C ARG A 202 -7.84 -4.59 -21.08
N ALA A 203 -6.98 -3.58 -20.95
CA ALA A 203 -6.18 -3.06 -22.05
C ALA A 203 -5.21 -4.14 -22.58
N LEU A 204 -4.54 -4.87 -21.68
CA LEU A 204 -3.68 -6.00 -22.06
C LEU A 204 -4.49 -7.11 -22.76
N GLU A 205 -5.62 -7.54 -22.21
CA GLU A 205 -6.45 -8.59 -22.82
C GLU A 205 -6.92 -8.20 -24.24
N SER A 206 -7.20 -6.92 -24.45
CA SER A 206 -7.55 -6.35 -25.75
C SER A 206 -6.34 -6.38 -26.70
N LEU A 207 -5.15 -5.98 -26.24
CA LEU A 207 -3.90 -6.10 -27.01
C LEU A 207 -3.61 -7.55 -27.40
N LEU A 208 -3.65 -8.48 -26.44
CA LEU A 208 -3.41 -9.90 -26.71
C LEU A 208 -4.43 -10.48 -27.70
N THR A 209 -5.69 -10.01 -27.65
CA THR A 209 -6.72 -10.41 -28.61
C THR A 209 -6.41 -9.86 -30.01
N LEU A 210 -5.95 -8.61 -30.10
CA LEU A 210 -5.62 -7.92 -31.36
C LEU A 210 -4.41 -8.53 -32.07
N PHE A 211 -3.43 -9.05 -31.33
CA PHE A 211 -2.23 -9.69 -31.87
C PHE A 211 -2.32 -11.21 -31.98
N LYS A 212 -3.45 -11.80 -31.58
CA LYS A 212 -3.65 -13.25 -31.63
C LYS A 212 -3.53 -13.78 -33.07
N ASN A 213 -2.51 -14.59 -33.30
CA ASN A 213 -2.22 -15.23 -34.59
C ASN A 213 -2.46 -16.75 -34.60
N SER A 214 -2.72 -17.35 -33.44
CA SER A 214 -2.96 -18.79 -33.28
C SER A 214 -3.94 -19.07 -32.14
N PRO A 215 -4.42 -20.32 -31.97
CA PRO A 215 -5.23 -20.70 -30.82
C PRO A 215 -4.51 -20.58 -29.48
N LYS A 216 -3.17 -20.60 -29.48
CA LYS A 216 -2.36 -20.45 -28.26
C LYS A 216 -2.48 -19.03 -27.70
N ASN A 217 -2.29 -18.88 -26.39
CA ASN A 217 -2.26 -17.57 -25.76
C ASN A 217 -1.04 -16.79 -26.28
N TYR A 218 -1.27 -15.61 -26.87
CA TYR A 218 -0.21 -14.78 -27.45
C TYR A 218 0.86 -14.38 -26.41
N ALA A 219 0.49 -14.26 -25.14
CA ALA A 219 1.43 -13.99 -24.06
C ALA A 219 2.55 -15.04 -23.97
N LEU A 220 2.29 -16.30 -24.37
CA LEU A 220 3.27 -17.39 -24.32
C LEU A 220 4.47 -17.20 -25.27
N ASN A 221 4.39 -16.22 -26.18
CA ASN A 221 5.54 -15.83 -27.01
C ASN A 221 6.62 -15.10 -26.20
N PHE A 222 6.27 -14.53 -25.03
CA PHE A 222 7.17 -13.69 -24.22
C PHE A 222 7.44 -14.23 -22.82
N MET A 223 6.57 -15.11 -22.31
CA MET A 223 6.64 -15.63 -20.94
C MET A 223 6.12 -17.08 -20.89
N ASP A 224 6.49 -17.84 -19.86
CA ASP A 224 6.07 -19.23 -19.71
C ASP A 224 4.67 -19.40 -19.07
N GLU A 225 4.18 -20.63 -19.01
CA GLU A 225 2.87 -20.95 -18.42
C GLU A 225 2.78 -20.63 -16.92
N LYS A 226 3.91 -20.76 -16.19
CA LYS A 226 3.97 -20.43 -14.77
C LYS A 226 3.68 -18.95 -14.54
N ASN A 227 4.31 -18.09 -15.33
CA ASN A 227 4.14 -16.65 -15.26
C ASN A 227 2.72 -16.23 -15.69
N VAL A 228 2.16 -16.87 -16.73
CA VAL A 228 0.76 -16.63 -17.14
C VAL A 228 -0.22 -17.04 -16.04
N SER A 229 0.06 -18.15 -15.35
CA SER A 229 -0.74 -18.60 -14.21
C SER A 229 -0.66 -17.62 -13.04
N GLU A 230 0.51 -17.04 -12.76
CA GLU A 230 0.68 -16.02 -11.71
C GLU A 230 -0.16 -14.78 -12.00
N LEU A 231 -0.11 -14.26 -13.23
CA LEU A 231 -0.96 -13.14 -13.68
C LEU A 231 -2.45 -13.47 -13.53
N ARG A 232 -2.88 -14.66 -13.96
CA ARG A 232 -4.28 -15.07 -13.87
C ARG A 232 -4.77 -15.15 -12.42
N LEU A 233 -3.97 -15.73 -11.52
CA LEU A 233 -4.34 -15.83 -10.10
C LEU A 233 -4.46 -14.45 -9.44
N ALA A 234 -3.58 -13.50 -9.80
CA ALA A 234 -3.67 -12.12 -9.33
C ALA A 234 -4.93 -11.43 -9.89
N ALA A 235 -5.24 -11.62 -11.18
CA ALA A 235 -6.45 -11.09 -11.80
C ALA A 235 -7.74 -11.65 -11.19
N ASP A 236 -7.81 -12.96 -10.97
CA ASP A 236 -8.96 -13.63 -10.32
C ASP A 236 -9.17 -13.10 -8.88
N PHE A 237 -8.08 -12.85 -8.14
CA PHE A 237 -8.15 -12.21 -6.83
C PHE A 237 -8.69 -10.78 -6.93
N LEU A 238 -8.18 -9.96 -7.86
CA LEU A 238 -8.58 -8.55 -7.99
C LEU A 238 -10.05 -8.41 -8.42
N LEU A 239 -10.55 -9.28 -9.31
CA LEU A 239 -11.97 -9.35 -9.69
C LEU A 239 -12.87 -9.75 -8.50
N SER A 240 -12.37 -10.65 -7.64
CA SER A 240 -13.06 -11.05 -6.42
C SER A 240 -13.08 -9.92 -5.40
N LEU A 241 -11.96 -9.21 -5.22
CA LEU A 241 -11.86 -8.02 -4.37
C LEU A 241 -12.81 -6.92 -4.84
N LYS A 242 -12.81 -6.62 -6.15
CA LYS A 242 -13.76 -5.66 -6.77
C LYS A 242 -15.21 -6.03 -6.50
N SER A 243 -15.55 -7.32 -6.62
CA SER A 243 -16.91 -7.79 -6.29
C SER A 243 -17.23 -7.62 -4.80
N ALA A 244 -16.27 -7.86 -3.90
CA ALA A 244 -16.45 -7.64 -2.47
C ALA A 244 -16.68 -6.14 -2.13
N ILE A 245 -15.90 -5.23 -2.72
CA ILE A 245 -16.08 -3.77 -2.59
C ILE A 245 -17.49 -3.35 -3.07
N ASN A 246 -17.94 -3.87 -4.22
CA ASN A 246 -19.25 -3.56 -4.77
C ASN A 246 -20.41 -4.12 -3.94
N LEU A 247 -20.23 -5.28 -3.31
CA LEU A 247 -21.21 -5.88 -2.41
C LEU A 247 -21.29 -5.15 -1.08
N GLN A 248 -20.15 -4.70 -0.56
CA GLN A 248 -20.05 -3.91 0.66
C GLN A 248 -20.77 -2.57 0.50
N SER A 249 -20.52 -1.87 -0.61
CA SER A 249 -21.11 -0.55 -0.89
C SER A 249 -22.48 -0.60 -1.57
N ASN A 250 -22.95 -1.79 -1.98
CA ASN A 250 -24.17 -2.03 -2.75
C ASN A 250 -24.27 -1.21 -4.06
N LYS A 251 -23.14 -0.88 -4.68
CA LYS A 251 -23.04 -0.13 -5.94
C LYS A 251 -21.73 -0.47 -6.67
N ASP A 252 -21.54 0.03 -7.90
CA ASP A 252 -20.24 -0.04 -8.56
C ASP A 252 -19.28 0.98 -7.95
N GLN A 253 -18.43 0.55 -7.01
CA GLN A 253 -17.47 1.38 -6.29
C GLN A 253 -16.03 0.93 -6.58
N ASP A 254 -15.16 1.88 -6.91
CA ASP A 254 -13.79 1.58 -7.34
C ASP A 254 -12.73 1.88 -6.27
N GLU A 255 -13.06 2.67 -5.26
CA GLU A 255 -12.14 3.04 -4.19
C GLU A 255 -12.01 1.94 -3.13
N PHE A 256 -10.78 1.50 -2.86
CA PHE A 256 -10.42 0.65 -1.73
C PHE A 256 -9.85 1.53 -0.61
N LEU A 257 -10.59 1.63 0.50
CA LEU A 257 -10.32 2.54 1.62
C LEU A 257 -10.21 1.76 2.94
N PHE A 258 -9.35 2.21 3.85
CA PHE A 258 -9.16 1.59 5.16
C PHE A 258 -10.45 1.51 5.98
N SER A 259 -11.34 2.50 5.82
CA SER A 259 -12.64 2.55 6.52
C SER A 259 -13.52 1.33 6.26
N ASN A 260 -13.34 0.63 5.13
CA ASN A 260 -14.22 -0.46 4.69
C ASN A 260 -13.54 -1.83 4.74
N ILE A 261 -12.25 -1.91 5.13
CA ILE A 261 -11.46 -3.14 5.05
C ILE A 261 -12.06 -4.25 5.90
N HIS A 262 -12.57 -3.93 7.09
CA HIS A 262 -13.16 -4.89 8.00
C HIS A 262 -14.26 -5.73 7.32
N GLU A 263 -15.27 -5.05 6.75
CA GLU A 263 -16.40 -5.69 6.07
C GLU A 263 -15.96 -6.46 4.81
N ILE A 264 -14.98 -5.95 4.06
CA ILE A 264 -14.43 -6.63 2.88
C ILE A 264 -13.68 -7.90 3.30
N ALA A 265 -12.89 -7.85 4.38
CA ALA A 265 -12.14 -9.00 4.90
C ALA A 265 -13.07 -10.12 5.38
N GLU A 266 -14.18 -9.77 6.05
CA GLU A 266 -15.22 -10.73 6.44
C GLU A 266 -15.85 -11.45 5.22
N LEU A 267 -16.05 -10.73 4.12
CA LEU A 267 -16.57 -11.31 2.89
C LEU A 267 -15.58 -12.28 2.23
N MET A 268 -14.28 -11.96 2.25
CA MET A 268 -13.26 -12.71 1.51
C MET A 268 -12.68 -13.89 2.30
N TYR A 269 -12.55 -13.81 3.62
CA TYR A 269 -11.89 -14.84 4.45
C TYR A 269 -12.88 -15.55 5.40
N ARG A 270 -13.66 -16.50 4.85
CA ARG A 270 -14.75 -17.21 5.57
C ARG A 270 -14.36 -18.07 6.78
N LYS A 271 -13.08 -18.19 7.16
CA LYS A 271 -12.65 -18.95 8.34
C LYS A 271 -11.42 -18.30 8.98
N GLY A 272 -11.60 -17.83 10.21
CA GLY A 272 -10.50 -17.37 11.05
C GLY A 272 -9.46 -18.48 11.21
N LYS A 273 -8.33 -18.37 10.50
CA LYS A 273 -7.09 -18.88 11.05
C LYS A 273 -6.85 -18.06 12.31
N LYS A 274 -6.80 -18.73 13.47
CA LYS A 274 -6.56 -18.12 14.79
C LYS A 274 -5.68 -16.87 14.67
N ASN A 275 -6.26 -15.69 14.89
CA ASN A 275 -5.61 -14.39 15.08
C ASN A 275 -4.35 -14.11 14.25
N LEU A 276 -4.45 -14.30 12.93
CA LEU A 276 -3.65 -13.50 12.00
C LEU A 276 -4.59 -12.43 11.46
N ASP A 277 -4.18 -11.18 11.59
CA ASP A 277 -4.94 -9.98 11.22
C ASP A 277 -5.40 -10.06 9.75
N ALA A 278 -6.66 -10.47 9.55
CA ALA A 278 -7.21 -10.77 8.24
C ALA A 278 -7.26 -9.52 7.35
N GLU A 279 -7.35 -8.35 7.98
CA GLU A 279 -7.33 -7.03 7.34
C GLU A 279 -5.94 -6.76 6.75
N LYS A 280 -4.87 -6.94 7.55
CA LYS A 280 -3.49 -6.84 7.05
C LYS A 280 -3.20 -7.83 5.93
N ILE A 281 -3.69 -9.08 6.04
CA ILE A 281 -3.55 -10.09 4.97
C ILE A 281 -4.28 -9.64 3.69
N LEU A 282 -5.48 -9.06 3.83
CA LEU A 282 -6.25 -8.56 2.69
C LEU A 282 -5.47 -7.48 1.95
N VAL A 283 -5.00 -6.46 2.67
CA VAL A 283 -4.23 -5.34 2.10
C VAL A 283 -2.97 -5.84 1.44
N GLN A 284 -2.19 -6.66 2.15
CA GLN A 284 -0.95 -7.23 1.62
C GLN A 284 -1.22 -8.02 0.33
N LYS A 285 -2.29 -8.83 0.30
CA LYS A 285 -2.65 -9.62 -0.88
C LYS A 285 -3.16 -8.76 -2.03
N ALA A 286 -3.88 -7.68 -1.74
CA ALA A 286 -4.35 -6.72 -2.74
C ALA A 286 -3.19 -6.01 -3.42
N LEU A 287 -2.28 -5.41 -2.64
CA LEU A 287 -1.09 -4.73 -3.16
C LEU A 287 -0.16 -5.69 -3.91
N GLN A 288 0.03 -6.90 -3.40
CA GLN A 288 0.78 -7.93 -4.11
C GLN A 288 0.14 -8.27 -5.46
N SER A 289 -1.18 -8.44 -5.51
CA SER A 289 -1.88 -8.77 -6.76
C SER A 289 -1.83 -7.62 -7.76
N MET A 290 -1.97 -6.38 -7.31
CA MET A 290 -1.80 -5.20 -8.16
C MET A 290 -0.36 -5.09 -8.69
N HIS A 291 0.67 -5.28 -7.85
CA HIS A 291 2.06 -5.27 -8.33
C HIS A 291 2.31 -6.35 -9.37
N THR A 292 1.82 -7.58 -9.14
CA THR A 292 1.92 -8.69 -10.10
C THR A 292 1.23 -8.36 -11.42
N ILE A 293 -0.01 -7.85 -11.38
CA ILE A 293 -0.74 -7.45 -12.60
C ILE A 293 -0.01 -6.32 -13.30
N GLY A 294 0.39 -5.28 -12.58
CA GLY A 294 1.11 -4.12 -13.09
C GLY A 294 2.39 -4.54 -13.80
N PHE A 295 3.22 -5.35 -13.15
CA PHE A 295 4.45 -5.88 -13.73
C PHE A 295 4.21 -6.62 -15.04
N TYR A 296 3.33 -7.64 -15.05
CA TYR A 296 3.13 -8.45 -16.24
C TYR A 296 2.43 -7.72 -17.38
N THR A 297 1.47 -6.85 -17.06
CA THR A 297 0.75 -6.06 -18.06
C THR A 297 1.69 -5.06 -18.74
N HIS A 298 2.51 -4.35 -17.97
CA HIS A 298 3.51 -3.43 -18.52
C HIS A 298 4.61 -4.18 -19.28
N PHE A 299 5.07 -5.32 -18.78
CA PHE A 299 6.09 -6.14 -19.47
C PHE A 299 5.59 -6.62 -20.85
N LEU A 300 4.38 -7.19 -20.91
CA LEU A 300 3.81 -7.67 -22.18
C LEU A 300 3.49 -6.51 -23.13
N ALA A 301 2.96 -5.40 -22.62
CA ALA A 301 2.72 -4.20 -23.41
C ALA A 301 4.03 -3.64 -23.98
N TYR A 302 5.09 -3.59 -23.18
CA TYR A 302 6.44 -3.19 -23.60
C TYR A 302 6.98 -4.09 -24.71
N LYS A 303 6.82 -5.42 -24.57
CA LYS A 303 7.22 -6.38 -25.61
C LYS A 303 6.47 -6.15 -26.92
N ILE A 304 5.15 -5.98 -26.87
CA ILE A 304 4.31 -5.71 -28.05
C ILE A 304 4.68 -4.37 -28.69
N GLN A 305 4.93 -3.33 -27.89
CA GLN A 305 5.33 -2.02 -28.40
C GLN A 305 6.68 -2.09 -29.12
N ASN A 306 7.67 -2.79 -28.55
CA ASN A 306 8.98 -2.96 -29.18
C ASN A 306 8.89 -3.75 -30.49
N GLU A 307 8.04 -4.79 -30.55
CA GLU A 307 7.78 -5.51 -31.80
C GLU A 307 7.17 -4.59 -32.87
N LEU A 308 6.21 -3.74 -32.50
CA LEU A 308 5.59 -2.77 -33.42
C LEU A 308 6.58 -1.73 -33.94
N GLN A 309 7.52 -1.30 -33.10
CA GLN A 309 8.53 -0.29 -33.43
C GLN A 309 9.80 -0.89 -34.04
N ASN A 310 9.87 -2.21 -34.22
CA ASN A 310 11.07 -2.94 -34.66
C ASN A 310 12.32 -2.64 -33.82
N ILE A 311 12.14 -2.41 -32.51
CA ILE A 311 13.24 -2.16 -31.58
C ILE A 311 13.81 -3.51 -31.14
N ALA A 312 15.14 -3.65 -31.25
CA ALA A 312 15.84 -4.85 -30.81
C ALA A 312 15.66 -5.04 -29.29
N GLN A 313 15.13 -6.20 -28.89
CA GLN A 313 14.91 -6.52 -27.48
C GLN A 313 16.24 -6.85 -26.81
N LYS A 314 16.49 -6.26 -25.63
CA LYS A 314 17.66 -6.62 -24.83
C LYS A 314 17.45 -8.02 -24.26
N GLN A 315 18.46 -8.87 -24.39
CA GLN A 315 18.45 -10.21 -23.81
C GLN A 315 19.45 -10.27 -22.66
N TYR A 316 18.94 -10.24 -21.44
CA TYR A 316 19.73 -10.51 -20.25
C TYR A 316 19.68 -12.02 -19.97
N ARG A 317 20.85 -12.65 -19.86
CA ARG A 317 20.99 -14.05 -19.46
C ARG A 317 22.08 -14.14 -18.41
N PHE A 318 21.68 -14.52 -17.20
CA PHE A 318 22.59 -14.78 -16.10
C PHE A 318 22.52 -16.27 -15.76
N LYS A 319 23.67 -16.89 -15.48
CA LYS A 319 23.73 -18.30 -15.08
C LYS A 319 23.31 -18.51 -13.63
N ASN A 320 23.56 -17.52 -12.78
CA ASN A 320 23.22 -17.54 -11.36
C ASN A 320 23.12 -16.13 -10.79
N LEU A 321 22.70 -16.03 -9.53
CA LEU A 321 22.50 -14.76 -8.84
C LEU A 321 23.80 -13.97 -8.64
N ALA A 322 24.94 -14.63 -8.43
CA ALA A 322 26.22 -13.95 -8.24
C ALA A 322 26.68 -13.22 -9.51
N GLU A 323 26.48 -13.82 -10.69
CA GLU A 323 26.75 -13.19 -11.99
C GLU A 323 25.87 -11.95 -12.20
N ALA A 324 24.57 -12.06 -11.91
CA ALA A 324 23.65 -10.93 -11.98
C ALA A 324 24.06 -9.77 -11.07
N LEU A 325 24.40 -10.05 -9.79
CA LEU A 325 24.86 -9.02 -8.86
C LEU A 325 26.20 -8.42 -9.29
N THR A 326 27.12 -9.22 -9.84
CA THR A 326 28.40 -8.71 -10.36
C THR A 326 28.17 -7.75 -11.53
N PHE A 327 27.26 -8.09 -12.45
CA PHE A 327 26.84 -7.19 -13.52
C PHE A 327 26.31 -5.86 -12.98
N LEU A 328 25.38 -5.91 -12.01
CA LEU A 328 24.79 -4.70 -11.40
C LEU A 328 25.84 -3.84 -10.67
N LEU A 329 26.79 -4.46 -9.97
CA LEU A 329 27.88 -3.74 -9.30
C LEU A 329 28.85 -3.10 -10.30
N GLY A 330 29.04 -3.69 -11.47
CA GLY A 330 29.89 -3.17 -12.55
C GLY A 330 29.30 -1.97 -13.29
N LEU A 331 28.01 -1.65 -13.09
CA LEU A 331 27.39 -0.47 -13.67
C LEU A 331 27.95 0.82 -13.05
N LYS A 332 27.96 1.90 -13.84
CA LYS A 332 28.30 3.24 -13.36
C LYS A 332 27.39 3.61 -12.18
N ASP A 333 27.97 4.23 -11.16
CA ASP A 333 27.26 4.67 -9.97
C ASP A 333 26.50 5.96 -10.26
N GLN A 334 25.28 5.82 -10.79
CA GLN A 334 24.37 6.90 -11.15
C GLN A 334 22.92 6.43 -10.96
N ASP A 335 21.97 7.35 -10.94
CA ASP A 335 20.55 6.99 -10.94
C ASP A 335 20.17 6.36 -12.29
N ILE A 336 19.88 5.05 -12.28
CA ILE A 336 19.57 4.27 -13.49
C ILE A 336 18.13 3.79 -13.41
N ALA A 337 17.33 4.13 -14.43
CA ALA A 337 16.06 3.47 -14.69
C ALA A 337 16.30 2.14 -15.42
N PHE A 338 16.02 1.02 -14.76
CA PHE A 338 16.14 -0.30 -15.36
C PHE A 338 14.92 -0.66 -16.21
N ASP A 339 15.15 -1.31 -17.35
CA ASP A 339 14.08 -1.80 -18.22
C ASP A 339 13.40 -3.05 -17.65
N LEU A 340 12.17 -3.31 -18.13
CA LEU A 340 11.38 -4.47 -17.70
C LEU A 340 11.98 -5.81 -18.13
N ASP A 341 12.85 -5.81 -19.16
CA ASP A 341 13.57 -7.02 -19.59
C ASP A 341 14.52 -7.51 -18.50
N LEU A 342 15.25 -6.60 -17.84
CA LEU A 342 16.14 -6.94 -16.74
C LEU A 342 15.35 -7.41 -15.51
N VAL A 343 14.25 -6.73 -15.16
CA VAL A 343 13.36 -7.14 -14.06
C VAL A 343 12.84 -8.57 -14.29
N PHE A 344 12.38 -8.86 -15.50
CA PHE A 344 11.85 -10.17 -15.88
C PHE A 344 12.93 -11.26 -15.90
N ALA A 345 14.13 -10.95 -16.39
CA ALA A 345 15.26 -11.88 -16.37
C ALA A 345 15.67 -12.26 -14.95
N LEU A 346 15.69 -11.29 -14.03
CA LEU A 346 15.97 -11.52 -12.62
C LEU A 346 14.87 -12.32 -11.92
N LYS A 347 13.59 -12.01 -12.15
CA LYS A 347 12.46 -12.74 -11.56
C LYS A 347 12.47 -14.23 -11.91
N ASN A 348 12.86 -14.56 -13.14
CA ASN A 348 12.90 -15.95 -13.63
C ASN A 348 14.25 -16.63 -13.42
N LEU A 349 15.20 -15.98 -12.74
CA LEU A 349 16.51 -16.55 -12.48
C LEU A 349 16.39 -17.75 -11.53
N SER A 350 16.95 -18.89 -11.94
CA SER A 350 17.12 -20.05 -11.08
C SER A 350 18.53 -20.02 -10.46
N TYR A 351 18.65 -20.40 -9.20
CA TYR A 351 19.93 -20.45 -8.49
C TYR A 351 19.89 -21.49 -7.36
N GLU A 352 21.06 -22.01 -6.99
CA GLU A 352 21.20 -22.99 -5.92
C GLU A 352 21.54 -22.33 -4.57
N LYS A 353 21.47 -23.12 -3.48
CA LYS A 353 21.85 -22.63 -2.14
C LYS A 353 23.28 -22.10 -2.06
N LYS A 354 24.23 -22.74 -2.76
CA LYS A 354 25.64 -22.32 -2.77
C LYS A 354 25.84 -20.95 -3.43
N ASP A 355 24.98 -20.59 -4.38
CA ASP A 355 25.03 -19.28 -5.05
C ASP A 355 24.60 -18.15 -4.12
N LEU A 356 23.68 -18.42 -3.18
CA LEU A 356 23.19 -17.42 -2.21
C LEU A 356 24.30 -16.92 -1.29
N GLU A 357 25.23 -17.77 -0.85
CA GLU A 357 26.34 -17.34 0.03
C GLU A 357 27.27 -16.35 -0.67
N LYS A 358 27.64 -16.64 -1.92
CA LYS A 358 28.43 -15.73 -2.76
C LYS A 358 27.66 -14.44 -3.07
N ALA A 359 26.37 -14.57 -3.35
CA ALA A 359 25.51 -13.43 -3.64
C ALA A 359 25.37 -12.49 -2.43
N LEU A 360 25.31 -13.01 -1.20
CA LEU A 360 25.26 -12.19 0.01
C LEU A 360 26.51 -11.32 0.21
N ALA A 361 27.70 -11.83 -0.13
CA ALA A 361 28.94 -11.04 -0.08
C ALA A 361 28.96 -9.93 -1.14
N LEU A 362 28.25 -10.11 -2.26
CA LEU A 362 28.07 -9.06 -3.28
C LEU A 362 26.95 -8.08 -2.90
N PHE A 363 25.91 -8.56 -2.21
CA PHE A 363 24.80 -7.74 -1.76
C PHE A 363 25.26 -6.61 -0.82
N GLU A 364 26.22 -6.88 0.07
CA GLU A 364 26.87 -5.86 0.91
C GLU A 364 27.43 -4.70 0.07
N LYS A 365 28.10 -5.02 -1.05
CA LYS A 365 28.77 -4.03 -1.91
C LYS A 365 27.80 -3.04 -2.55
N ILE A 366 26.51 -3.37 -2.62
CA ILE A 366 25.48 -2.47 -3.17
C ILE A 366 25.30 -1.26 -2.25
N PHE A 367 25.35 -1.44 -0.94
CA PHE A 367 25.17 -0.36 0.04
C PHE A 367 26.35 0.64 0.05
N TYR A 368 27.50 0.27 -0.52
CA TYR A 368 28.64 1.16 -0.72
C TYR A 368 28.49 2.08 -1.93
N LYS A 369 27.57 1.79 -2.86
CA LYS A 369 27.29 2.71 -3.97
C LYS A 369 26.50 3.91 -3.48
N ARG A 370 26.74 5.07 -4.08
CA ARG A 370 25.97 6.29 -3.84
C ARG A 370 24.52 6.10 -4.30
N HIS A 371 24.29 5.48 -5.45
CA HIS A 371 22.96 5.22 -6.02
C HIS A 371 22.57 3.75 -5.84
N SER A 372 22.39 3.33 -4.59
CA SER A 372 21.98 1.98 -4.24
C SER A 372 20.47 1.77 -4.41
N PHE A 373 19.67 2.84 -4.31
CA PHE A 373 18.21 2.78 -4.41
C PHE A 373 17.73 2.06 -5.68
N CYS A 374 18.26 2.43 -6.85
CA CYS A 374 17.81 1.88 -8.13
C CYS A 374 18.10 0.37 -8.22
N ILE A 375 19.25 -0.08 -7.72
CA ILE A 375 19.64 -1.50 -7.69
C ILE A 375 18.76 -2.27 -6.71
N LEU A 376 18.58 -1.75 -5.49
CA LEU A 376 17.75 -2.39 -4.48
C LEU A 376 16.27 -2.46 -4.93
N LYS A 377 15.78 -1.44 -5.64
CA LYS A 377 14.40 -1.40 -6.18
C LYS A 377 14.22 -2.45 -7.26
N LEU A 378 15.20 -2.61 -8.15
CA LEU A 378 15.22 -3.70 -9.13
C LEU A 378 15.17 -5.09 -8.45
N LEU A 379 15.93 -5.27 -7.36
CA LEU A 379 15.92 -6.53 -6.58
C LEU A 379 14.57 -6.74 -5.86
N LEU A 380 13.92 -5.67 -5.39
CA LEU A 380 12.58 -5.70 -4.80
C LEU A 380 11.53 -6.13 -5.84
N ASP A 381 11.51 -5.48 -7.02
CA ASP A 381 10.53 -5.73 -8.08
C ASP A 381 10.65 -7.10 -8.73
N SER A 382 11.88 -7.59 -8.90
CA SER A 382 12.14 -8.95 -9.38
C SER A 382 11.82 -10.03 -8.34
N GLY A 383 11.64 -9.65 -7.07
CA GLY A 383 11.40 -10.58 -5.97
C GLY A 383 12.66 -11.28 -5.46
N ILE A 384 13.86 -10.89 -5.91
CA ILE A 384 15.14 -11.42 -5.43
C ILE A 384 15.48 -10.89 -4.03
N LEU A 385 15.04 -9.68 -3.68
CA LEU A 385 15.42 -9.06 -2.41
C LEU A 385 15.07 -9.91 -1.19
N LYS A 386 13.93 -10.62 -1.20
CA LYS A 386 13.53 -11.52 -0.09
C LYS A 386 14.49 -12.70 0.10
N GLU A 387 15.29 -13.02 -0.90
CA GLU A 387 16.22 -14.15 -0.91
C GLU A 387 17.58 -13.72 -0.33
N LEU A 388 17.96 -12.48 -0.61
CA LEU A 388 19.14 -11.81 -0.04
C LEU A 388 18.88 -11.26 1.37
N CYS A 389 17.64 -10.84 1.65
CA CYS A 389 17.18 -10.32 2.94
C CYS A 389 15.85 -10.98 3.34
N LYS A 390 15.93 -12.15 3.99
CA LYS A 390 14.79 -13.02 4.33
C LYS A 390 13.58 -12.34 4.97
N PRO A 391 13.71 -11.39 5.93
CA PRO A 391 12.57 -10.67 6.50
C PRO A 391 11.68 -9.98 5.46
N PHE A 392 12.23 -9.53 4.32
CA PHE A 392 11.45 -8.93 3.23
C PHE A 392 10.43 -9.88 2.60
N GLY A 393 10.60 -11.20 2.77
CA GLY A 393 9.57 -12.16 2.39
C GLY A 393 8.28 -12.01 3.20
N MET A 394 8.36 -11.54 4.45
CA MET A 394 7.21 -11.35 5.34
C MET A 394 6.70 -9.92 5.36
N VAL A 395 7.59 -8.93 5.19
CA VAL A 395 7.23 -7.50 5.30
C VAL A 395 6.85 -6.82 3.98
N ARG A 396 7.04 -7.49 2.82
CA ARG A 396 6.62 -6.92 1.53
C ARG A 396 5.11 -6.62 1.57
N PHE A 397 4.73 -5.38 1.27
CA PHE A 397 3.35 -4.89 1.33
C PHE A 397 2.67 -5.05 2.71
N LEU A 398 3.45 -5.09 3.80
CA LEU A 398 2.88 -5.04 5.14
C LEU A 398 2.34 -3.64 5.41
N SER A 399 1.07 -3.56 5.81
CA SER A 399 0.35 -2.30 5.83
C SER A 399 0.71 -1.40 7.01
N ASP A 400 0.77 -0.09 6.75
CA ASP A 400 0.84 0.98 7.76
C ASP A 400 -0.49 1.74 7.76
N GLU A 401 -1.31 1.58 8.80
CA GLU A 401 -2.67 2.16 8.86
C GLU A 401 -2.65 3.70 8.90
N GLU A 402 -1.52 4.30 9.26
CA GLU A 402 -1.34 5.76 9.38
C GLU A 402 -0.68 6.40 8.15
N GLY A 403 -0.35 5.61 7.12
CA GLY A 403 0.48 6.05 6.00
C GLY A 403 -0.07 5.67 4.62
N ASP A 404 0.32 6.43 3.60
CA ASP A 404 -0.06 6.15 2.21
C ASP A 404 0.56 4.86 1.64
N TYR A 405 1.71 4.43 2.16
CA TYR A 405 2.54 3.37 1.60
C TYR A 405 2.88 2.30 2.65
N SER A 406 3.06 1.05 2.20
CA SER A 406 3.46 -0.05 3.08
C SER A 406 4.88 0.14 3.64
N PHE A 407 5.20 -0.51 4.76
CA PHE A 407 6.47 -0.28 5.49
C PHE A 407 7.73 -0.47 4.62
N ASP A 408 7.74 -1.46 3.75
CA ASP A 408 8.81 -1.69 2.80
C ASP A 408 8.93 -0.57 1.77
N GLU A 409 7.83 -0.09 1.20
CA GLU A 409 7.86 1.03 0.26
C GLU A 409 8.28 2.34 0.94
N GLN A 410 7.88 2.58 2.20
CA GLN A 410 8.37 3.70 3.00
C GLN A 410 9.89 3.66 3.21
N ALA A 411 10.46 2.48 3.48
CA ALA A 411 11.91 2.30 3.64
C ALA A 411 12.65 2.65 2.34
N PHE A 412 12.11 2.25 1.19
CA PHE A 412 12.68 2.60 -0.11
C PHE A 412 12.53 4.08 -0.47
N LEU A 413 11.39 4.69 -0.14
CA LEU A 413 11.18 6.13 -0.31
C LEU A 413 12.16 6.94 0.56
N LEU A 414 12.38 6.51 1.80
CA LEU A 414 13.41 7.08 2.68
C LEU A 414 14.81 6.90 2.10
N LEU A 415 15.15 5.73 1.56
CA LEU A 415 16.45 5.50 0.94
C LEU A 415 16.68 6.44 -0.25
N LYS A 416 15.66 6.64 -1.09
CA LYS A 416 15.74 7.58 -2.22
C LYS A 416 16.02 9.01 -1.77
N GLU A 417 15.31 9.49 -0.74
CA GLU A 417 15.56 10.82 -0.18
C GLU A 417 16.93 10.89 0.51
N PHE A 418 17.36 9.85 1.23
CA PHE A 418 18.68 9.78 1.84
C PHE A 418 19.81 9.98 0.80
N GLU A 419 19.75 9.26 -0.32
CA GLU A 419 20.77 9.36 -1.38
C GLU A 419 20.77 10.74 -2.07
N LYS A 420 19.60 11.38 -2.16
CA LYS A 420 19.47 12.73 -2.69
C LYS A 420 20.13 13.79 -1.80
N TYR A 421 19.97 13.68 -0.48
CA TYR A 421 20.48 14.67 0.49
C TYR A 421 21.84 14.31 1.08
N GLU A 422 22.46 13.21 0.65
CA GLU A 422 23.74 12.69 1.16
C GLU A 422 24.86 13.75 1.15
N ASP A 423 24.88 14.60 0.11
CA ASP A 423 25.84 15.70 -0.08
C ASP A 423 25.22 17.09 0.18
N GLU A 424 24.03 17.17 0.77
CA GLU A 424 23.39 18.45 1.10
C GLU A 424 23.41 18.68 2.61
N LEU A 425 22.99 17.69 3.38
CA LEU A 425 22.86 17.77 4.84
C LEU A 425 24.18 17.51 5.55
N GLU A 426 24.57 18.42 6.44
CA GLU A 426 25.85 18.36 7.16
C GLU A 426 25.99 17.10 8.05
N SER A 427 24.88 16.62 8.61
CA SER A 427 24.85 15.36 9.37
C SER A 427 25.22 14.14 8.52
N LEU A 428 24.98 14.16 7.21
CA LEU A 428 25.26 13.08 6.26
C LEU A 428 26.62 13.25 5.56
N LYS A 429 27.00 14.48 5.22
CA LYS A 429 28.31 14.83 4.63
C LYS A 429 29.48 14.35 5.48
N ASN A 430 29.35 14.49 6.81
CA ASN A 430 30.41 14.18 7.76
C ASN A 430 30.56 12.68 8.05
N LEU A 431 29.74 11.82 7.43
CA LEU A 431 29.81 10.39 7.61
C LEU A 431 30.89 9.78 6.71
N ASN A 432 31.65 8.85 7.28
CA ASN A 432 32.56 8.04 6.47
C ASN A 432 31.79 7.00 5.63
N THR A 433 32.51 6.33 4.73
CA THR A 433 31.92 5.36 3.81
C THR A 433 31.20 4.19 4.51
N ASP A 434 31.78 3.65 5.58
CA ASP A 434 31.18 2.53 6.35
C ASP A 434 29.92 3.00 7.10
N GLU A 435 29.92 4.22 7.62
CA GLU A 435 28.77 4.85 8.27
C GLU A 435 27.62 5.09 7.28
N LYS A 436 27.91 5.57 6.07
CA LYS A 436 26.90 5.72 5.01
C LYS A 436 26.31 4.36 4.62
N MET A 437 27.18 3.37 4.44
CA MET A 437 26.78 2.01 4.11
C MET A 437 25.83 1.43 5.16
N ILE A 438 26.21 1.51 6.45
CA ILE A 438 25.38 0.95 7.52
C ILE A 438 24.05 1.67 7.64
N LEU A 439 23.99 2.99 7.41
CA LEU A 439 22.72 3.72 7.40
C LEU A 439 21.79 3.26 6.28
N LYS A 440 22.30 3.01 5.07
CA LYS A 440 21.49 2.47 3.97
C LYS A 440 20.93 1.08 4.30
N LEU A 441 21.72 0.23 4.95
CA LEU A 441 21.23 -1.05 5.46
C LEU A 441 20.14 -0.87 6.53
N VAL A 442 20.35 0.03 7.49
CA VAL A 442 19.39 0.33 8.56
C VAL A 442 18.08 0.87 7.99
N ILE A 443 18.16 1.76 6.99
CA ILE A 443 16.99 2.26 6.26
C ILE A 443 16.24 1.09 5.62
N LEU A 444 16.93 0.19 4.92
CA LEU A 444 16.29 -0.98 4.31
C LEU A 444 15.62 -1.86 5.38
N LEU A 445 16.32 -2.15 6.49
CA LEU A 445 15.80 -2.98 7.58
C LEU A 445 14.65 -2.30 8.34
N SER A 446 14.50 -0.98 8.27
CA SER A 446 13.38 -0.25 8.90
C SER A 446 12.00 -0.63 8.36
N ALA A 447 11.93 -1.33 7.22
CA ALA A 447 10.72 -2.01 6.76
C ALA A 447 10.19 -3.06 7.74
N ILE A 448 11.06 -3.57 8.62
CA ILE A 448 10.73 -4.56 9.64
C ILE A 448 10.18 -3.85 10.87
N ASN A 449 8.86 -3.74 10.94
CA ASN A 449 8.17 -3.19 12.10
C ASN A 449 7.98 -4.30 13.16
N ASN A 450 8.70 -4.22 14.28
CA ASN A 450 8.57 -5.16 15.41
C ASN A 450 8.74 -4.40 16.72
N GLU A 451 7.79 -4.56 17.64
CA GLU A 451 7.81 -3.92 18.96
C GLU A 451 8.96 -4.44 19.86
N ASN A 452 9.47 -5.64 19.59
CA ASN A 452 10.53 -6.24 20.39
C ASN A 452 11.92 -5.81 19.91
N GLU A 453 12.54 -4.90 20.67
CA GLU A 453 13.93 -4.45 20.47
C GLU A 453 14.96 -5.58 20.40
N ILE A 454 14.76 -6.69 21.12
CA ILE A 454 15.67 -7.85 21.12
C ILE A 454 15.61 -8.55 19.76
N SER A 455 14.41 -8.67 19.18
CA SER A 455 14.22 -9.25 17.86
C SER A 455 14.84 -8.37 16.77
N LEU A 456 14.66 -7.05 16.84
CA LEU A 456 15.33 -6.11 15.92
C LEU A 456 16.86 -6.26 16.01
N ALA A 457 17.41 -6.32 17.23
CA ALA A 457 18.83 -6.50 17.42
C ALA A 457 19.35 -7.83 16.83
N SER A 458 18.63 -8.94 17.04
CA SER A 458 19.07 -10.23 16.48
C SER A 458 19.07 -10.24 14.95
N ILE A 459 18.06 -9.63 14.32
CA ILE A 459 17.95 -9.49 12.87
C ILE A 459 19.14 -8.67 12.35
N TYR A 460 19.37 -7.48 12.91
CA TYR A 460 20.48 -6.62 12.50
C TYR A 460 21.83 -7.33 12.60
N ARG A 461 22.09 -8.01 13.73
CA ARG A 461 23.35 -8.75 13.93
C ARG A 461 23.52 -9.87 12.91
N ALA A 462 22.46 -10.60 12.56
CA ALA A 462 22.53 -11.69 11.59
C ALA A 462 22.99 -11.25 10.19
N TYR A 463 22.70 -9.99 9.81
CA TYR A 463 23.17 -9.40 8.56
C TYR A 463 24.57 -8.79 8.71
N CYS A 464 24.81 -8.05 9.79
CA CYS A 464 26.06 -7.31 9.96
C CYS A 464 27.25 -8.20 10.34
N ILE A 465 27.05 -9.39 10.94
CA ILE A 465 28.14 -10.34 11.24
C ILE A 465 28.91 -10.76 9.97
N LYS A 466 28.26 -10.67 8.80
CA LYS A 466 28.87 -11.02 7.52
C LYS A 466 29.72 -9.89 6.94
N PHE A 467 29.61 -8.70 7.51
CA PHE A 467 30.29 -7.49 7.05
C PHE A 467 31.49 -7.26 7.95
N ASN A 468 32.67 -7.04 7.37
CA ASN A 468 33.91 -6.83 8.13
C ASN A 468 33.98 -5.41 8.70
N LEU A 469 32.97 -5.03 9.49
CA LEU A 469 32.78 -3.67 10.00
C LEU A 469 33.54 -3.44 11.30
N LYS A 470 33.99 -2.20 11.48
CA LYS A 470 34.49 -1.75 12.78
C LYS A 470 33.37 -1.74 13.82
N ASN A 471 33.72 -2.02 15.07
CA ASN A 471 32.76 -2.19 16.16
C ASN A 471 31.93 -0.92 16.43
N ASP A 472 32.53 0.26 16.26
CA ASP A 472 31.87 1.57 16.41
C ASP A 472 30.77 1.78 15.36
N VAL A 473 31.02 1.43 14.09
CA VAL A 473 30.02 1.51 13.00
C VAL A 473 28.89 0.51 13.22
N PHE A 474 29.24 -0.70 13.66
CA PHE A 474 28.27 -1.74 13.98
C PHE A 474 27.30 -1.30 15.10
N GLU A 475 27.82 -0.77 16.20
CA GLU A 475 27.01 -0.29 17.33
C GLU A 475 26.18 0.94 16.97
N LEU A 476 26.72 1.85 16.15
CA LEU A 476 25.98 3.01 15.63
C LEU A 476 24.72 2.56 14.86
N GLY A 477 24.89 1.65 13.89
CA GLY A 477 23.77 1.16 13.09
C GLY A 477 22.74 0.40 13.93
N LEU A 478 23.20 -0.40 14.90
CA LEU A 478 22.30 -1.11 15.83
C LEU A 478 21.47 -0.12 16.64
N ARG A 479 22.10 0.94 17.18
CA ARG A 479 21.42 1.94 18.00
C ARG A 479 20.38 2.73 17.19
N ILE A 480 20.72 3.12 15.96
CA ILE A 480 19.78 3.80 15.07
C ILE A 480 18.62 2.87 14.71
N PHE A 481 18.90 1.62 14.35
CA PHE A 481 17.87 0.66 13.98
C PHE A 481 16.88 0.37 15.11
N LYS A 482 17.34 0.18 16.34
CA LYS A 482 16.45 -0.05 17.50
C LYS A 482 15.54 1.14 17.79
N ASN A 483 15.96 2.35 17.44
CA ASN A 483 15.30 3.60 17.80
C ASN A 483 14.73 4.36 16.59
N HIS A 484 14.60 3.72 15.42
CA HIS A 484 14.28 4.41 14.16
C HIS A 484 12.91 5.10 14.15
N ASN A 485 11.95 4.64 14.96
CA ASN A 485 10.63 5.27 15.12
C ASN A 485 10.53 6.16 16.37
N ALA A 486 11.56 6.24 17.22
CA ALA A 486 11.47 6.91 18.51
C ALA A 486 11.03 8.37 18.37
N LEU A 487 11.64 9.14 17.47
CA LEU A 487 11.25 10.54 17.26
C LEU A 487 9.85 10.70 16.65
N LYS A 488 9.43 9.80 15.77
CA LYS A 488 8.06 9.78 15.21
C LYS A 488 7.04 9.60 16.34
N GLU A 489 7.22 8.57 17.16
CA GLU A 489 6.31 8.25 18.25
C GLU A 489 6.24 9.37 19.29
N LEU A 490 7.36 10.03 19.59
CA LEU A 490 7.38 11.17 20.49
C LEU A 490 6.68 12.40 19.91
N ALA A 491 6.77 12.60 18.59
CA ALA A 491 6.05 13.68 17.92
C ALA A 491 4.53 13.44 17.91
N GLU A 492 4.09 12.18 17.97
CA GLU A 492 2.67 11.78 17.88
C GLU A 492 1.97 11.62 19.25
N LYS A 493 2.70 11.30 20.35
CA LYS A 493 2.13 10.91 21.67
C LYS A 493 2.04 12.01 22.76
N GLU A 494 2.13 13.30 22.41
CA GLU A 494 1.96 14.50 23.27
C GLU A 494 3.09 14.90 24.28
N ASP A 495 3.13 16.23 24.52
CA ASP A 495 4.03 17.13 25.28
C ASP A 495 5.55 17.01 25.08
N VAL A 496 6.05 17.59 23.98
CA VAL A 496 7.49 17.76 23.67
C VAL A 496 8.27 18.57 24.72
N TYR A 497 7.58 19.18 25.69
CA TYR A 497 8.19 19.90 26.80
C TYR A 497 8.35 19.03 28.05
N ASN A 498 7.87 17.79 28.05
CA ASN A 498 8.00 16.90 29.20
C ASN A 498 9.46 16.41 29.37
N PRO A 499 10.15 16.80 30.45
CA PRO A 499 11.54 16.42 30.67
C PRO A 499 11.74 14.90 30.80
N ILE A 500 10.73 14.15 31.24
CA ILE A 500 10.78 12.69 31.38
C ILE A 500 10.94 12.04 30.01
N ILE A 501 10.21 12.55 29.01
CA ILE A 501 10.22 12.05 27.65
C ILE A 501 11.57 12.32 26.99
N ILE A 502 12.12 13.51 27.19
CA ILE A 502 13.45 13.88 26.67
C ILE A 502 14.54 13.03 27.32
N CYS A 503 14.52 12.82 28.64
CA CYS A 503 15.48 11.94 29.31
C CYS A 503 15.41 10.48 28.81
N ALA A 504 14.20 9.97 28.58
CA ALA A 504 14.01 8.64 27.99
C ALA A 504 14.60 8.54 26.58
N LEU A 505 14.43 9.56 25.74
CA LEU A 505 15.09 9.64 24.43
C LEU A 505 16.63 9.67 24.58
N LEU A 506 17.17 10.49 25.47
CA LEU A 506 18.63 10.61 25.67
C LEU A 506 19.26 9.28 26.09
N SER A 507 18.62 8.55 27.02
CA SER A 507 19.06 7.21 27.43
C SER A 507 19.10 6.17 26.30
N LYS A 508 18.24 6.32 25.28
CA LYS A 508 18.18 5.40 24.14
C LYS A 508 19.24 5.72 23.07
N VAL A 509 19.58 7.00 22.94
CA VAL A 509 20.38 7.54 21.84
C VAL A 509 21.87 7.68 22.23
N GLU A 510 22.16 7.82 23.52
CA GLU A 510 23.48 7.86 24.17
C GLU A 510 24.41 9.02 23.78
N ASN A 511 24.44 9.45 22.53
CA ASN A 511 25.32 10.53 22.08
C ASN A 511 24.69 11.44 21.03
N LEU A 512 25.25 12.65 20.93
CA LEU A 512 24.75 13.70 20.03
C LEU A 512 24.79 13.30 18.55
N LYS A 513 25.77 12.49 18.13
CA LYS A 513 25.87 12.01 16.74
C LYS A 513 24.66 11.15 16.37
N THR A 514 24.31 10.20 17.22
CA THR A 514 23.14 9.32 17.03
C THR A 514 21.85 10.13 17.02
N LEU A 515 21.72 11.13 17.89
CA LEU A 515 20.54 12.00 17.95
C LEU A 515 20.35 12.79 16.64
N LYS A 516 21.42 13.40 16.14
CA LYS A 516 21.42 14.14 14.87
C LYS A 516 21.05 13.23 13.69
N LEU A 517 21.55 12.00 13.66
CA LEU A 517 21.24 11.04 12.59
C LEU A 517 19.80 10.54 12.65
N LEU A 518 19.29 10.20 13.85
CA LEU A 518 17.88 9.83 14.03
C LEU A 518 16.93 10.94 13.62
N HIS A 519 17.24 12.19 14.00
CA HIS A 519 16.49 13.36 13.55
C HIS A 519 16.52 13.50 12.03
N THR A 520 17.71 13.42 11.42
CA THR A 520 17.88 13.51 9.97
C THR A 520 17.07 12.46 9.22
N LEU A 521 17.12 11.19 9.65
CA LEU A 521 16.36 10.11 9.03
C LEU A 521 14.85 10.27 9.22
N THR A 522 14.42 10.73 10.40
CA THR A 522 13.00 11.00 10.68
C THR A 522 12.48 12.14 9.81
N TRP A 523 13.27 13.20 9.67
CA TRP A 523 12.97 14.35 8.82
C TRP A 523 12.89 13.94 7.34
N LEU A 524 13.85 13.16 6.85
CA LEU A 524 13.85 12.64 5.47
C LEU A 524 12.66 11.71 5.22
N LYS A 525 12.30 10.85 6.19
CA LYS A 525 11.11 9.99 6.08
C LYS A 525 9.83 10.82 6.02
N ALA A 526 9.72 11.84 6.88
CA ALA A 526 8.59 12.77 6.86
C ALA A 526 8.46 13.50 5.52
N LYS A 527 9.59 13.88 4.91
CA LYS A 527 9.66 14.49 3.58
C LYS A 527 9.22 13.53 2.48
N ALA A 528 9.75 12.31 2.49
CA ALA A 528 9.40 11.27 1.53
C ALA A 528 7.89 10.94 1.54
N LEU A 529 7.26 11.05 2.72
CA LEU A 529 5.84 10.76 2.94
C LEU A 529 4.95 12.02 2.94
N ASN A 530 5.48 13.19 2.56
CA ASN A 530 4.73 14.46 2.51
C ASN A 530 3.97 14.79 3.81
N ARG A 531 4.58 14.54 4.99
CA ARG A 531 3.99 14.88 6.29
C ARG A 531 3.77 16.39 6.42
N ASN A 532 2.83 16.78 7.27
CA ASN A 532 2.44 18.18 7.44
C ASN A 532 3.58 19.06 8.03
N PRO A 533 3.55 20.40 7.80
CA PRO A 533 4.55 21.33 8.36
C PRO A 533 4.67 21.31 9.89
N PHE A 534 3.61 20.94 10.60
CA PHE A 534 3.61 20.87 12.07
C PHE A 534 4.55 19.77 12.58
N PHE A 535 4.56 18.61 11.92
CA PHE A 535 5.43 17.49 12.26
C PHE A 535 6.91 17.89 12.28
N TYR A 536 7.36 18.65 11.29
CA TYR A 536 8.75 19.15 11.23
C TYR A 536 9.11 20.04 12.42
N LYS A 537 8.23 20.99 12.77
CA LYS A 537 8.45 21.87 13.93
C LYS A 537 8.58 21.08 15.23
N VAL A 538 7.78 20.03 15.39
CA VAL A 538 7.78 19.17 16.57
C VAL A 538 9.10 18.40 16.67
N ILE A 539 9.55 17.74 15.60
CA ILE A 539 10.82 16.99 15.62
C ILE A 539 12.05 17.90 15.80
N ASP A 540 12.04 19.09 15.20
CA ASP A 540 13.12 20.09 15.37
C ASP A 540 13.17 20.56 16.82
N ARG A 541 12.01 20.78 17.45
CA ARG A 541 11.92 21.15 18.86
C ARG A 541 12.42 20.04 19.79
N ILE A 542 12.09 18.78 19.49
CA ILE A 542 12.61 17.62 20.25
C ILE A 542 14.14 17.59 20.16
N LEU A 543 14.71 17.82 18.98
CA LEU A 543 16.16 17.88 18.79
C LEU A 543 16.80 19.01 19.61
N GLU A 544 16.23 20.21 19.61
CA GLU A 544 16.70 21.35 20.42
C GLU A 544 16.71 21.03 21.91
N ASN A 545 15.59 20.53 22.44
CA ASN A 545 15.45 20.18 23.85
C ASN A 545 16.42 19.05 24.25
N ALA A 546 16.57 18.03 23.40
CA ALA A 546 17.49 16.93 23.65
C ALA A 546 18.96 17.36 23.57
N LYS A 547 19.32 18.33 22.72
CA LYS A 547 20.67 18.92 22.70
C LYS A 547 21.02 19.60 24.02
N GLN A 548 20.11 20.41 24.55
CA GLN A 548 20.31 21.06 25.86
C GLN A 548 20.53 20.04 26.98
N GLY A 549 19.85 18.89 26.92
CA GLY A 549 20.06 17.80 27.86
C GLY A 549 21.44 17.12 27.78
N PHE A 550 22.16 17.24 26.66
CA PHE A 550 23.55 16.76 26.55
C PHE A 550 24.59 17.77 27.06
N ASP A 551 24.27 19.06 27.04
CA ASP A 551 25.19 20.13 27.47
C ASP A 551 25.22 20.31 29.00
N ASP A 552 24.22 19.78 29.72
CA ASP A 552 24.11 19.90 31.18
C ASP A 552 24.14 18.51 31.86
N GLU A 553 25.35 17.96 32.04
CA GLU A 553 25.60 16.65 32.67
C GLU A 553 24.97 16.52 34.07
N ASN A 554 24.82 17.63 34.81
CA ASN A 554 24.21 17.64 36.15
C ASN A 554 22.68 17.50 36.10
N LEU A 555 22.01 18.00 35.06
CA LEU A 555 20.56 17.88 34.89
C LEU A 555 20.15 16.43 34.57
N LEU A 556 20.97 15.67 33.84
CA LEU A 556 20.69 14.28 33.48
C LEU A 556 20.59 13.38 34.73
N ASP A 557 21.52 13.52 35.67
CA ASP A 557 21.53 12.72 36.90
C ASP A 557 20.46 13.21 37.89
N GLU A 558 20.26 14.52 38.05
CA GLU A 558 19.22 15.06 38.93
C GLU A 558 17.80 14.74 38.43
N THR A 559 17.53 14.88 37.14
CA THR A 559 16.19 14.63 36.57
C THR A 559 15.86 13.13 36.60
N ALA A 560 16.82 12.25 36.30
CA ALA A 560 16.63 10.81 36.42
C ALA A 560 16.41 10.38 37.89
N ARG A 561 17.18 10.92 38.84
CA ARG A 561 17.00 10.71 40.27
C ARG A 561 15.64 11.21 40.75
N ARG A 562 15.20 12.39 40.28
CA ARG A 562 13.87 12.95 40.58
C ARG A 562 12.77 12.00 40.12
N VAL A 563 12.77 11.60 38.85
CA VAL A 563 11.69 10.77 38.27
C VAL A 563 11.58 9.44 39.01
N LYS A 564 12.71 8.78 39.28
CA LYS A 564 12.75 7.53 40.06
C LYS A 564 12.16 7.72 41.46
N LYS A 565 12.51 8.83 42.12
CA LYS A 565 12.04 9.14 43.48
C LYS A 565 10.56 9.52 43.51
N GLU A 566 10.07 10.27 42.52
CA GLU A 566 8.66 10.66 42.39
C GLU A 566 7.75 9.46 42.07
N LEU A 567 8.16 8.57 41.17
CA LEU A 567 7.44 7.31 40.88
C LEU A 567 7.39 6.39 42.10
N THR A 568 8.44 6.40 42.93
CA THR A 568 8.48 5.65 44.19
C THR A 568 7.56 6.29 45.23
N LEU A 569 7.62 7.61 45.40
CA LEU A 569 6.75 8.38 46.31
C LEU A 569 5.27 8.15 46.02
N LYS A 570 4.86 8.17 44.74
CA LYS A 570 3.46 7.93 44.31
C LYS A 570 2.91 6.56 44.71
N ARG A 571 3.78 5.59 45.00
CA ARG A 571 3.40 4.23 45.44
C ARG A 571 3.42 4.07 46.95
N THR A 572 3.90 5.06 47.70
CA THR A 572 3.95 4.98 49.16
C THR A 572 2.59 5.22 49.80
N LYS A 573 2.36 4.56 50.94
CA LYS A 573 1.13 4.74 51.74
C LYS A 573 0.95 6.20 52.18
N LEU A 574 2.05 6.86 52.54
CA LEU A 574 2.09 8.27 52.96
C LEU A 574 1.52 9.23 51.91
N PHE A 575 1.81 9.00 50.62
CA PHE A 575 1.30 9.81 49.52
C PHE A 575 -0.17 9.47 49.20
N LEU A 576 -0.51 8.18 49.16
CA LEU A 576 -1.86 7.71 48.82
C LEU A 576 -2.91 8.09 49.87
N GLU A 577 -2.52 8.25 51.13
CA GLU A 577 -3.39 8.70 52.23
C GLU A 577 -3.70 10.21 52.19
N GLN A 578 -3.06 10.99 51.31
CA GLN A 578 -3.35 12.42 51.16
C GLN A 578 -4.57 12.68 50.25
N ASN A 579 -5.21 13.86 50.37
CA ASN A 579 -6.29 14.27 49.46
C ASN A 579 -5.78 14.57 48.04
N ALA A 580 -6.67 14.43 47.04
CA ALA A 580 -6.35 14.60 45.62
C ALA A 580 -5.69 15.95 45.29
N ILE A 581 -6.13 17.03 45.96
CA ILE A 581 -5.56 18.38 45.76
C ILE A 581 -4.10 18.44 46.24
N LEU A 582 -3.77 17.80 47.36
CA LEU A 582 -2.42 17.79 47.89
C LEU A 582 -1.51 16.85 47.08
N GLN A 583 -2.03 15.71 46.63
CA GLN A 583 -1.32 14.82 45.70
C GLN A 583 -0.93 15.56 44.42
N ASP A 584 -1.88 16.28 43.81
CA ASP A 584 -1.66 17.11 42.63
C ASP A 584 -0.60 18.19 42.86
N LYS A 585 -0.69 18.92 43.98
CA LYS A 585 0.31 19.94 44.33
C LYS A 585 1.71 19.37 44.54
N ILE A 586 1.83 18.18 45.14
CA ILE A 586 3.12 17.48 45.32
C ILE A 586 3.72 17.10 43.96
N THR A 587 2.91 16.61 43.02
CA THR A 587 3.39 16.26 41.67
C THR A 587 3.79 17.47 40.84
N HIS A 588 3.24 18.65 41.16
CA HIS A 588 3.54 19.91 40.48
C HIS A 588 4.67 20.73 41.12
N ILE A 589 5.40 20.20 42.11
CA ILE A 589 6.55 20.90 42.71
C ILE A 589 7.65 21.10 41.66
N LYS A 590 7.98 22.36 41.36
CA LYS A 590 8.95 22.69 40.29
C LYS A 590 10.41 22.37 40.63
N SER A 591 10.80 22.40 41.91
CA SER A 591 12.19 22.21 42.32
C SER A 591 12.62 20.74 42.31
N ASN A 592 13.60 20.39 41.48
CA ASN A 592 14.21 19.06 41.46
C ASN A 592 14.96 18.77 42.76
N LEU A 593 15.76 19.74 43.21
CA LEU A 593 16.55 19.63 44.44
C LEU A 593 15.68 19.36 45.67
N PHE A 594 14.49 19.95 45.74
CA PHE A 594 13.55 19.71 46.83
C PHE A 594 13.13 18.23 46.91
N ILE A 595 12.75 17.63 45.78
CA ILE A 595 12.35 16.22 45.75
C ILE A 595 13.54 15.30 46.03
N ILE A 596 14.72 15.64 45.52
CA ILE A 596 15.93 14.81 45.66
C ILE A 596 16.47 14.83 47.10
N LYS A 597 16.51 16.00 47.75
CA LYS A 597 17.14 16.18 49.07
C LYS A 597 16.30 15.70 50.25
N ASN A 598 14.97 15.85 50.17
CA ASN A 598 14.06 15.57 51.30
C ASN A 598 13.60 14.11 51.33
N THR A 599 13.30 13.56 52.50
CA THR A 599 12.70 12.21 52.63
C THR A 599 11.26 12.19 52.11
N PHE A 600 10.65 11.00 51.96
CA PHE A 600 9.27 10.92 51.50
C PHE A 600 8.31 11.56 52.50
N GLU A 601 8.60 11.39 53.79
CA GLU A 601 7.91 12.00 54.92
C GLU A 601 8.03 13.53 54.85
N ASP A 602 9.25 14.06 54.72
CA ASP A 602 9.50 15.51 54.66
C ASP A 602 8.79 16.16 53.46
N ILE A 603 8.79 15.53 52.29
CA ILE A 603 8.12 16.06 51.09
C ILE A 603 6.63 16.25 51.35
N VAL A 604 5.99 15.25 51.95
CA VAL A 604 4.54 15.28 52.23
C VAL A 604 4.23 16.26 53.37
N GLU A 605 5.04 16.30 54.44
CA GLU A 605 4.83 17.21 55.56
C GLU A 605 5.04 18.68 55.17
N ILE A 606 6.11 18.99 54.44
CA ILE A 606 6.39 20.35 53.99
C ILE A 606 5.30 20.82 53.02
N ALA A 607 4.83 19.95 52.12
CA ALA A 607 3.72 20.27 51.23
C ALA A 607 2.40 20.50 51.99
N ARG A 608 2.16 19.75 53.07
CA ARG A 608 1.02 19.94 53.97
C ARG A 608 1.12 21.29 54.68
N PHE A 609 2.27 21.62 55.27
CA PHE A 609 2.49 22.90 55.92
C PHE A 609 2.32 24.08 54.97
N ALA A 610 2.84 23.97 53.74
CA ALA A 610 2.69 25.01 52.70
C ALA A 610 1.23 25.18 52.23
N LYS A 611 0.37 24.18 52.42
CA LYS A 611 -1.06 24.27 52.13
C LYS A 611 -1.84 24.92 53.28
N GLU A 612 -1.42 24.68 54.51
CA GLU A 612 -2.15 25.08 55.73
C GLU A 612 -1.68 26.41 56.32
N ASN A 613 -0.49 26.89 55.96
CA ASN A 613 0.12 28.06 56.58
C ASN A 613 0.73 28.99 55.53
N ASP A 614 0.53 30.30 55.73
CA ASP A 614 1.11 31.36 54.90
C ASP A 614 2.62 31.57 55.19
N PHE A 615 3.02 31.27 56.42
CA PHE A 615 4.40 31.36 56.88
C PHE A 615 4.63 30.39 58.05
N LYS A 616 5.70 29.59 57.98
CA LYS A 616 6.14 28.72 59.06
C LYS A 616 7.65 28.52 58.98
N PHE A 617 8.32 28.52 60.13
CA PHE A 617 9.74 28.20 60.21
C PHE A 617 10.04 27.28 61.38
N TRP A 618 11.14 26.57 61.30
CA TRP A 618 11.66 25.78 62.40
C TRP A 618 13.19 25.69 62.31
N PHE A 619 13.81 25.48 63.47
CA PHE A 619 15.24 25.28 63.60
C PHE A 619 15.53 23.81 63.83
N SER A 620 16.57 23.29 63.21
CA SER A 620 17.20 22.05 63.63
C SER A 620 18.68 22.31 63.92
N ASN A 621 19.20 21.70 64.98
CA ASN A 621 20.60 21.82 65.38
C ASN A 621 21.22 20.45 65.65
N SER A 622 20.75 19.41 64.94
CA SER A 622 21.19 18.02 65.15
C SER A 622 22.58 17.75 64.57
N THR A 623 23.00 18.50 63.54
CA THR A 623 24.34 18.39 62.94
C THR A 623 24.97 19.76 62.70
N ASN A 624 24.22 20.70 62.12
CA ASN A 624 24.55 22.12 61.98
C ASN A 624 23.29 22.94 62.28
N LEU A 625 23.44 24.24 62.60
CA LEU A 625 22.29 25.16 62.69
C LEU A 625 21.62 25.27 61.32
N SER A 626 20.43 24.70 61.20
CA SER A 626 19.61 24.73 59.99
C SER A 626 18.30 25.45 60.28
N LEU A 627 18.02 26.48 59.49
CA LEU A 627 16.75 27.20 59.47
C LEU A 627 15.97 26.78 58.24
N GLN A 628 14.78 26.21 58.44
CA GLN A 628 13.86 25.86 57.37
C GLN A 628 12.67 26.81 57.40
N ILE A 629 12.31 27.34 56.24
CA ILE A 629 11.25 28.34 56.09
C ILE A 629 10.31 27.89 54.97
N VAL A 630 9.02 27.90 55.27
CA VAL A 630 7.93 27.75 54.32
C VAL A 630 7.19 29.08 54.27
N ALA A 631 7.16 29.72 53.11
CA ALA A 631 6.53 31.03 52.93
C ALA A 631 6.06 31.19 51.48
N PHE A 632 5.22 32.19 51.24
CA PHE A 632 4.89 32.61 49.87
C PHE A 632 6.11 33.13 49.11
N LYS A 633 6.02 33.09 47.78
CA LYS A 633 7.10 33.47 46.87
C LYS A 633 7.62 34.90 47.07
N ASP A 634 6.77 35.79 47.56
CA ASP A 634 7.09 37.21 47.77
C ASP A 634 7.73 37.49 49.14
N PHE A 635 8.07 36.44 49.90
CA PHE A 635 8.72 36.55 51.19
C PHE A 635 10.14 37.11 51.06
N LYS A 636 10.40 38.24 51.72
CA LYS A 636 11.70 38.92 51.71
C LYS A 636 12.66 38.24 52.68
N ILE A 637 13.36 37.21 52.19
CA ILE A 637 14.33 36.44 52.97
C ILE A 637 15.47 37.31 53.54
N GLU A 638 15.78 38.41 52.86
CA GLU A 638 16.76 39.41 53.29
C GLU A 638 16.50 39.91 54.72
N ILE A 639 15.24 40.12 55.10
CA ILE A 639 14.86 40.61 56.44
C ILE A 639 15.29 39.61 57.51
N VAL A 640 15.13 38.31 57.25
CA VAL A 640 15.52 37.23 58.17
C VAL A 640 17.03 37.09 58.25
N LEU A 641 17.71 37.14 57.10
CA LEU A 641 19.16 37.05 57.05
C LEU A 641 19.85 38.24 57.74
N THR A 642 19.28 39.44 57.64
CA THR A 642 19.79 40.64 58.33
C THR A 642 19.59 40.58 59.84
N ALA A 643 18.59 39.84 60.33
CA ALA A 643 18.34 39.62 61.75
C ALA A 643 19.17 38.45 62.33
N LEU A 644 19.79 37.62 61.47
CA LEU A 644 20.61 36.48 61.84
C LEU A 644 22.12 36.74 61.68
N ALA A 645 22.50 37.80 60.96
CA ALA A 645 23.85 38.35 60.88
C ALA A 645 24.13 39.22 62.12
#